data_AF-A0A2M9R4Z4-F1
#
_entry.id   AF-A0A2M9R4Z4-F1
#
_cell.length_a   1.000
_cell.length_b   1.000
_cell.length_c   1.000
_cell.angle_alpha   90.00
_cell.angle_beta   90.00
_cell.angle_gamma   90.00
#
_symmetry.space_group_name_H-M   'P 1'
#
loop_
_entity.id
_entity.type
_entity.pdbx_description
1 polymer ?
#
loop_
_entity_poly.entity_id
_entity_poly.type
_entity_poly.pdbx_seq_one_letter_code
_entity_poly.pdbx_strand_id
1 'polypeptide(L)'
;MKKRLIKLFAIGSVAVSMMYGIYAYGCADGWWGAGYTSIFSPEITVNNKNYEPFFYDDYTIFYNGYNIQSTTDLFKEETIKDWKNYLGKYDAKTVEYYLYDETLNEILAELSEPETPEKLLNNLVQKQYELDFSRQETKNFLEFILMSRGIESYSNQTYNYWDYDNRIALNADKDFVSHKEQIYNKTSKKDTFYKNRLWFQVVRAKFYSEDRSSVIPFFNETEKNQPKNNLYYQALSYVGGAYKSVKNYEKSNAVFAEVFDKSEPLMPSALFDYRPLGEKEFEKSVKAVSDKSTKEALYALQGYYTNEFTAMQDLYKLNPQSPHLDFLLSRWVNINEQSINVYTGYEALDIVDTKKTKSTFKSKINNTELKWINSVADNNKVANPYIWKAASAYFNSLAGDYQKSANQLQQAHQLAKNTDQKAQVRSLRLFNNLLSTDKMDINAESKLIEDVNWLFYDESNVNYWESSNRITYLQTFTKKYLSSIYKTEGNLLMAELTYPINGFYKNQKQSEAMEQLLLSKTKTAWQEVFVGIYPYKLADIYESRGIYLFYQDKIEEAIAEFEKIPTFERREYNWQTKEYETVTVDYKTQELYGNPFNGKIKDCNDCDHKAKQSVKYSQLSFLKKIKEMQEKIEAGDDVYNNALLVGNAFYNASYFGNARSFYYNDIISEYGNSISNEHEQMLYGMENVKKYYGLAQKHAVDKEQKSKMAYMQAKVERNDFYATTYFMPNDYFYPYGDFVSFKKWKGFVDLKENYSDTRYYQDVIAECGYFRKYLGIE
;
A
#
# COMPACT_ATOMS: atom_id res chain seq x y z
N MET A 1 15.57 42.05 19.52
CA MET A 1 15.61 40.57 19.54
C MET A 1 14.49 39.88 18.76
N LYS A 2 13.25 40.40 18.66
CA LYS A 2 12.14 39.72 17.96
C LYS A 2 12.24 39.55 16.43
N LYS A 3 12.92 40.43 15.68
CA LYS A 3 13.01 40.33 14.20
C LYS A 3 14.04 39.32 13.65
N ARG A 4 15.09 38.97 14.42
CA ARG A 4 16.10 37.97 14.00
C ARG A 4 15.65 36.53 14.25
N LEU A 5 14.89 36.29 15.32
CA LEU A 5 14.30 34.98 15.63
C LEU A 5 13.23 34.56 14.59
N ILE A 6 12.39 35.49 14.12
CA ILE A 6 11.37 35.18 13.09
C ILE A 6 12.01 34.82 11.74
N LYS A 7 13.14 35.44 11.36
CA LYS A 7 13.89 35.06 10.15
C LYS A 7 14.57 33.69 10.28
N LEU A 8 15.07 33.33 11.46
CA LEU A 8 15.67 32.01 11.71
C LEU A 8 14.63 30.90 11.72
N PHE A 9 13.43 31.15 12.25
CA PHE A 9 12.31 30.19 12.15
C PHE A 9 11.80 30.07 10.71
N ALA A 10 11.69 31.16 9.94
CA ALA A 10 11.29 31.08 8.53
C ALA A 10 12.31 30.34 7.66
N ILE A 11 13.63 30.48 7.94
CA ILE A 11 14.70 29.77 7.22
C ILE A 11 14.76 28.29 7.64
N GLY A 12 14.48 27.98 8.92
CA GLY A 12 14.39 26.60 9.42
C GLY A 12 13.17 25.84 8.87
N SER A 13 12.02 26.49 8.77
CA SER A 13 10.79 25.86 8.26
C SER A 13 10.86 25.56 6.75
N VAL A 14 11.55 26.39 5.97
CA VAL A 14 11.76 26.18 4.52
C VAL A 14 12.79 25.08 4.25
N ALA A 15 13.81 24.91 5.11
CA ALA A 15 14.78 23.83 5.01
C ALA A 15 14.20 22.45 5.37
N VAL A 16 13.28 22.39 6.34
CA VAL A 16 12.60 21.13 6.73
C VAL A 16 11.54 20.72 5.71
N SER A 17 10.83 21.66 5.08
CA SER A 17 9.85 21.33 4.02
C SER A 17 10.51 20.94 2.69
N MET A 18 11.72 21.43 2.37
CA MET A 18 12.47 21.00 1.18
C MET A 18 13.16 19.63 1.34
N MET A 19 13.50 19.20 2.56
CA MET A 19 14.01 17.85 2.79
C MET A 19 12.91 16.79 2.71
N TYR A 20 11.67 17.10 3.11
CA TYR A 20 10.54 16.17 2.96
C TYR A 20 9.96 16.12 1.53
N GLY A 21 10.10 17.19 0.73
CA GLY A 21 9.60 17.21 -0.65
C GLY A 21 10.35 16.30 -1.64
N ILE A 22 11.55 15.84 -1.29
CA ILE A 22 12.35 14.89 -2.10
C ILE A 22 12.46 13.50 -1.41
N TYR A 23 12.13 13.41 -0.12
CA TYR A 23 12.08 12.16 0.65
C TYR A 23 10.66 11.62 0.88
N ALA A 24 9.66 12.16 0.19
CA ALA A 24 8.31 11.60 0.12
C ALA A 24 8.10 10.64 -1.08
N TYR A 25 9.20 10.21 -1.72
CA TYR A 25 9.34 8.83 -2.19
C TYR A 25 10.15 8.06 -1.14
N GLY A 26 9.74 8.20 0.13
CA GLY A 26 10.07 7.20 1.12
C GLY A 26 9.52 5.88 0.60
N CYS A 27 10.39 4.89 0.51
CA CYS A 27 10.10 3.51 0.16
C CYS A 27 8.65 3.13 0.51
N ALA A 28 7.78 3.08 -0.49
CA ALA A 28 6.79 2.03 -0.53
C ALA A 28 7.52 0.84 -1.16
N ASP A 29 8.38 0.21 -0.38
CA ASP A 29 8.93 -1.10 -0.70
C ASP A 29 7.78 -2.11 -0.71
N GLY A 30 7.18 -2.24 -1.89
CA GLY A 30 6.74 -3.52 -2.43
C GLY A 30 5.47 -4.16 -1.87
N TRP A 31 4.79 -3.61 -0.86
CA TRP A 31 3.57 -4.26 -0.35
C TRP A 31 2.36 -3.36 -0.35
N TRP A 32 1.35 -3.79 -1.11
CA TRP A 32 0.13 -3.05 -1.33
C TRP A 32 -1.09 -3.79 -0.72
N GLY A 33 -0.95 -5.03 -0.21
CA GLY A 33 -2.03 -5.76 0.46
C GLY A 33 -2.91 -6.63 -0.43
N ALA A 34 -3.74 -7.48 0.20
CA ALA A 34 -4.55 -8.50 -0.47
C ALA A 34 -5.62 -7.94 -1.44
N GLY A 35 -5.94 -6.64 -1.37
CA GLY A 35 -6.91 -5.98 -2.25
C GLY A 35 -6.44 -5.83 -3.71
N TYR A 36 -5.14 -5.93 -4.00
CA TYR A 36 -4.59 -5.60 -5.33
C TYR A 36 -4.66 -6.74 -6.37
N THR A 37 -4.69 -7.99 -5.93
CA THR A 37 -4.80 -9.18 -6.80
C THR A 37 -6.21 -9.75 -6.87
N SER A 38 -7.09 -9.26 -6.01
CA SER A 38 -8.42 -9.80 -5.78
C SER A 38 -9.47 -9.03 -6.59
N ILE A 39 -10.36 -9.74 -7.28
CA ILE A 39 -11.64 -9.18 -7.76
C ILE A 39 -12.82 -9.66 -6.91
N PHE A 40 -12.57 -10.50 -5.91
CA PHE A 40 -13.58 -11.06 -5.02
C PHE A 40 -13.53 -10.43 -3.63
N SER A 41 -14.53 -9.62 -3.28
CA SER A 41 -14.54 -8.89 -2.00
C SER A 41 -15.20 -9.68 -0.86
N PRO A 42 -14.45 -10.17 0.14
CA PRO A 42 -15.02 -10.77 1.34
C PRO A 42 -15.90 -9.77 2.11
N GLU A 43 -15.59 -8.48 2.08
CA GLU A 43 -16.34 -7.40 2.75
C GLU A 43 -17.77 -7.29 2.23
N ILE A 44 -18.00 -7.63 0.97
CA ILE A 44 -19.32 -7.61 0.32
C ILE A 44 -20.03 -8.96 0.45
N THR A 45 -19.26 -10.04 0.33
CA THR A 45 -19.79 -11.39 0.13
C THR A 45 -20.06 -12.16 1.41
N VAL A 46 -19.31 -11.87 2.49
CA VAL A 46 -19.52 -12.45 3.82
C VAL A 46 -20.56 -11.64 4.58
N ASN A 47 -21.66 -12.28 4.99
CA ASN A 47 -22.77 -11.58 5.65
C ASN A 47 -22.46 -11.19 7.10
N ASN A 48 -21.65 -11.99 7.80
CA ASN A 48 -21.28 -11.71 9.19
C ASN A 48 -20.06 -10.79 9.25
N LYS A 49 -20.30 -9.52 9.61
CA LYS A 49 -19.26 -8.48 9.69
C LYS A 49 -18.22 -8.73 10.78
N ASN A 50 -18.55 -9.54 11.78
CA ASN A 50 -17.61 -9.89 12.85
C ASN A 50 -16.44 -10.73 12.34
N TYR A 51 -16.52 -11.28 11.13
CA TYR A 51 -15.43 -12.01 10.50
C TYR A 51 -14.44 -11.14 9.72
N GLU A 52 -14.68 -9.83 9.60
CA GLU A 52 -13.81 -8.94 8.84
C GLU A 52 -12.33 -9.01 9.27
N PRO A 53 -11.97 -9.05 10.58
CA PRO A 53 -10.59 -9.22 10.99
C PRO A 53 -9.94 -10.54 10.53
N PHE A 54 -10.74 -11.55 10.15
CA PHE A 54 -10.27 -12.89 9.80
C PHE A 54 -10.26 -13.16 8.30
N PHE A 55 -10.59 -12.17 7.47
CA PHE A 55 -10.38 -12.27 6.03
C PHE A 55 -8.90 -12.49 5.71
N TYR A 56 -8.64 -12.97 4.50
CA TYR A 56 -7.28 -13.33 4.12
C TYR A 56 -6.43 -12.07 3.88
N ASP A 57 -5.22 -12.10 4.45
CA ASP A 57 -4.15 -11.13 4.27
C ASP A 57 -2.85 -11.93 4.18
N ASP A 58 -1.97 -11.57 3.25
CA ASP A 58 -0.76 -12.31 2.94
C ASP A 58 0.45 -11.85 3.77
N TYR A 59 0.33 -10.74 4.51
CA TYR A 59 1.45 -10.12 5.25
C TYR A 59 1.19 -10.02 6.74
N THR A 60 -0.05 -9.76 7.13
CA THR A 60 -0.47 -9.62 8.52
C THR A 60 -1.32 -10.80 8.95
N ILE A 61 -1.28 -11.13 10.24
CA ILE A 61 -2.12 -12.21 10.78
C ILE A 61 -3.60 -11.84 10.64
N PHE A 62 -4.01 -10.63 11.03
CA PHE A 62 -5.38 -10.16 10.85
C PHE A 62 -5.50 -9.22 9.67
N TYR A 63 -6.63 -9.29 8.99
CA TYR A 63 -6.93 -8.53 7.79
C TYR A 63 -6.65 -7.02 7.95
N ASN A 64 -5.98 -6.42 6.95
CA ASN A 64 -5.62 -5.00 6.92
C ASN A 64 -4.83 -4.53 8.16
N GLY A 65 -4.03 -5.41 8.76
CA GLY A 65 -3.27 -5.08 9.96
C GLY A 65 -4.14 -4.77 11.17
N TYR A 66 -5.33 -5.37 11.27
CA TYR A 66 -6.21 -5.21 12.43
C TYR A 66 -5.45 -5.52 13.72
N ASN A 67 -5.44 -4.56 14.63
CA ASN A 67 -4.80 -4.68 15.93
C ASN A 67 -5.79 -5.24 16.94
N ILE A 68 -5.42 -6.34 17.62
CA ILE A 68 -6.19 -6.88 18.73
C ILE A 68 -6.30 -5.80 19.81
N GLN A 69 -7.53 -5.38 20.10
CA GLN A 69 -7.79 -4.39 21.13
C GLN A 69 -7.55 -4.96 22.53
N SER A 70 -7.12 -4.11 23.47
CA SER A 70 -6.98 -4.53 24.85
C SER A 70 -8.36 -4.89 25.43
N THR A 71 -8.40 -5.77 26.44
CA THR A 71 -9.66 -6.08 27.13
C THR A 71 -10.26 -4.84 27.80
N THR A 72 -9.44 -3.86 28.18
CA THR A 72 -9.91 -2.58 28.69
C THR A 72 -10.69 -1.84 27.60
N ASP A 73 -10.12 -1.68 26.42
CA ASP A 73 -10.78 -0.95 25.32
C ASP A 73 -12.09 -1.62 24.90
N LEU A 74 -12.11 -2.95 24.85
CA LEU A 74 -13.30 -3.73 24.45
C LEU A 74 -14.46 -3.62 25.43
N PHE A 75 -14.19 -3.55 26.75
CA PHE A 75 -15.21 -3.70 27.79
C PHE A 75 -15.36 -2.49 28.71
N LYS A 76 -14.62 -1.39 28.49
CA LYS A 76 -14.63 -0.20 29.36
C LYS A 76 -16.04 0.38 29.55
N GLU A 77 -16.75 0.65 28.46
CA GLU A 77 -18.08 1.28 28.53
C GLU A 77 -19.10 0.39 29.25
N GLU A 78 -19.10 -0.91 28.96
CA GLU A 78 -19.97 -1.88 29.63
C GLU A 78 -19.63 -1.99 31.12
N THR A 79 -18.34 -2.05 31.46
CA THR A 79 -17.88 -2.13 32.85
C THR A 79 -18.33 -0.91 33.65
N ILE A 80 -18.19 0.30 33.08
CA ILE A 80 -18.66 1.56 33.69
C ILE A 80 -20.18 1.51 33.87
N LYS A 81 -20.92 1.12 32.84
CA LYS A 81 -22.38 1.04 32.88
C LYS A 81 -22.86 0.08 33.96
N ASP A 82 -22.26 -1.09 34.06
CA ASP A 82 -22.58 -2.11 35.04
C ASP A 82 -22.35 -1.61 36.47
N TRP A 83 -21.19 -1.04 36.75
CA TRP A 83 -20.87 -0.49 38.08
C TRP A 83 -21.74 0.71 38.44
N LYS A 84 -22.03 1.59 37.47
CA LYS A 84 -23.00 2.68 37.66
C LYS A 84 -24.37 2.14 38.05
N ASN A 85 -24.86 1.12 37.37
CA ASN A 85 -26.17 0.51 37.68
C ASN A 85 -26.20 -0.10 39.08
N TYR A 86 -25.13 -0.80 39.46
CA TYR A 86 -25.01 -1.40 40.79
C TYR A 86 -24.95 -0.34 41.91
N LEU A 87 -24.19 0.73 41.68
CA LEU A 87 -24.03 1.80 42.66
C LEU A 87 -25.27 2.70 42.74
N GLY A 88 -25.97 2.94 41.64
CA GLY A 88 -27.23 3.69 41.52
C GLY A 88 -27.17 5.20 41.81
N LYS A 89 -26.27 5.65 42.69
CA LYS A 89 -26.13 7.05 43.15
C LYS A 89 -25.12 7.86 42.33
N TYR A 90 -24.13 7.20 41.75
CA TYR A 90 -23.02 7.85 41.05
C TYR A 90 -23.25 7.90 39.55
N ASP A 91 -22.70 8.93 38.91
CA ASP A 91 -22.71 9.05 37.46
C ASP A 91 -21.58 8.23 36.81
N ALA A 92 -21.60 8.15 35.48
CA ALA A 92 -20.59 7.39 34.74
C ALA A 92 -19.18 7.95 34.92
N LYS A 93 -19.03 9.28 35.04
CA LYS A 93 -17.74 9.94 35.24
C LYS A 93 -17.09 9.58 36.57
N THR A 94 -17.90 9.50 37.64
CA THR A 94 -17.41 9.07 38.95
C THR A 94 -16.94 7.62 38.90
N VAL A 95 -17.71 6.74 38.26
CA VAL A 95 -17.33 5.32 38.14
C VAL A 95 -16.07 5.15 37.28
N GLU A 96 -15.99 5.86 36.15
CA GLU A 96 -14.82 5.86 35.27
C GLU A 96 -13.57 6.35 36.00
N TYR A 97 -13.67 7.44 36.78
CA TYR A 97 -12.58 7.96 37.59
C TYR A 97 -11.98 6.85 38.46
N TYR A 98 -12.81 6.14 39.24
CA TYR A 98 -12.34 5.08 40.12
C TYR A 98 -11.76 3.85 39.42
N LEU A 99 -12.28 3.49 38.24
CA LEU A 99 -11.88 2.28 37.54
C LEU A 99 -10.66 2.47 36.62
N TYR A 100 -10.50 3.65 36.01
CA TYR A 100 -9.57 3.83 34.90
C TYR A 100 -8.67 5.06 35.01
N ASP A 101 -8.92 5.99 35.93
CA ASP A 101 -8.04 7.15 36.10
C ASP A 101 -6.71 6.70 36.73
N GLU A 102 -5.61 6.98 36.03
CA GLU A 102 -4.26 6.61 36.48
C GLU A 102 -3.78 7.45 37.66
N THR A 103 -4.35 8.64 37.89
CA THR A 103 -3.99 9.50 39.04
C THR A 103 -4.38 8.86 40.38
N LEU A 104 -5.30 7.91 40.37
CA LEU A 104 -5.67 7.16 41.57
C LEU A 104 -4.66 6.06 41.92
N ASN A 105 -3.73 5.69 41.05
CA ASN A 105 -2.82 4.57 41.32
C ASN A 105 -1.97 4.82 42.59
N GLU A 106 -1.45 6.03 42.77
CA GLU A 106 -0.67 6.41 43.96
C GLU A 106 -1.56 6.41 45.22
N ILE A 107 -2.75 7.04 45.14
CA ILE A 107 -3.72 7.09 46.24
C ILE A 107 -4.14 5.69 46.68
N LEU A 108 -4.44 4.80 45.73
CA LEU A 108 -4.88 3.43 46.02
C LEU A 108 -3.75 2.56 46.58
N ALA A 109 -2.49 2.82 46.22
CA ALA A 109 -1.33 2.16 46.82
C ALA A 109 -1.20 2.53 48.30
N GLU A 110 -1.37 3.81 48.67
CA GLU A 110 -1.34 4.26 50.07
C GLU A 110 -2.46 3.66 50.93
N LEU A 111 -3.61 3.33 50.34
CA LEU A 111 -4.75 2.71 51.03
C LEU A 111 -4.55 1.24 51.40
N SER A 112 -3.46 0.62 50.96
CA SER A 112 -3.15 -0.78 51.30
C SER A 112 -2.53 -0.96 52.69
N GLU A 113 -2.24 0.14 53.41
CA GLU A 113 -1.55 0.14 54.72
C GLU A 113 -2.39 0.45 55.99
N PRO A 114 -3.52 1.21 55.99
CA PRO A 114 -4.22 1.61 57.22
C PRO A 114 -5.49 0.80 57.58
N GLU A 115 -5.85 0.80 58.87
CA GLU A 115 -7.02 0.09 59.45
C GLU A 115 -8.42 0.60 58.98
N THR A 116 -8.52 1.78 58.35
CA THR A 116 -9.80 2.37 57.87
C THR A 116 -9.68 3.09 56.51
N PRO A 117 -9.61 2.34 55.38
CA PRO A 117 -9.35 2.90 54.05
C PRO A 117 -10.45 3.85 53.55
N GLU A 118 -11.69 3.75 54.04
CA GLU A 118 -12.81 4.57 53.57
C GLU A 118 -12.63 6.06 53.87
N LYS A 119 -12.18 6.39 55.09
CA LYS A 119 -11.98 7.78 55.52
C LYS A 119 -10.79 8.41 54.83
N LEU A 120 -9.72 7.63 54.65
CA LEU A 120 -8.52 8.12 53.99
C LEU A 120 -8.78 8.39 52.50
N LEU A 121 -9.51 7.51 51.81
CA LEU A 121 -9.84 7.71 50.40
C LEU A 121 -10.55 9.04 50.14
N ASN A 122 -11.63 9.32 50.88
CA ASN A 122 -12.40 10.55 50.69
C ASN A 122 -11.60 11.84 51.00
N ASN A 123 -10.53 11.75 51.80
CA ASN A 123 -9.65 12.89 52.05
C ASN A 123 -8.64 13.13 50.92
N LEU A 124 -8.33 12.10 50.13
CA LEU A 124 -7.32 12.15 49.07
C LEU A 124 -7.91 12.44 47.68
N VAL A 125 -9.20 12.16 47.47
CA VAL A 125 -9.90 12.44 46.20
C VAL A 125 -10.58 13.81 46.20
N GLN A 126 -10.85 14.34 45.01
CA GLN A 126 -11.60 15.59 44.88
C GLN A 126 -13.05 15.42 45.37
N LYS A 127 -13.61 16.48 45.96
CA LYS A 127 -14.96 16.48 46.54
C LYS A 127 -16.07 15.94 45.64
N GLN A 128 -15.97 16.20 44.33
CA GLN A 128 -16.96 15.72 43.34
C GLN A 128 -16.96 14.19 43.14
N TYR A 129 -15.89 13.51 43.59
CA TYR A 129 -15.72 12.06 43.51
C TYR A 129 -15.86 11.37 44.88
N GLU A 130 -16.28 12.07 45.94
CA GLU A 130 -16.47 11.47 47.26
C GLU A 130 -17.49 10.32 47.24
N LEU A 131 -17.12 9.22 47.90
CA LEU A 131 -17.95 8.03 48.02
C LEU A 131 -18.68 7.99 49.38
N ASP A 132 -19.90 7.45 49.37
CA ASP A 132 -20.79 7.34 50.52
C ASP A 132 -20.71 5.92 51.08
N PHE A 133 -19.82 5.76 52.05
CA PHE A 133 -19.56 4.48 52.71
C PHE A 133 -20.61 4.10 53.75
N SER A 134 -21.72 4.82 53.88
CA SER A 134 -22.88 4.31 54.61
C SER A 134 -23.57 3.16 53.86
N ARG A 135 -23.38 3.09 52.54
CA ARG A 135 -23.97 2.09 51.65
C ARG A 135 -23.07 0.89 51.44
N GLN A 136 -23.67 -0.30 51.48
CA GLN A 136 -22.92 -1.54 51.28
C GLN A 136 -22.36 -1.65 49.86
N GLU A 137 -23.09 -1.16 48.84
CA GLU A 137 -22.64 -1.21 47.45
C GLU A 137 -21.36 -0.39 47.24
N THR A 138 -21.25 0.76 47.92
CA THR A 138 -20.05 1.59 47.87
C THR A 138 -18.85 0.93 48.55
N LYS A 139 -19.07 0.26 49.69
CA LYS A 139 -18.01 -0.52 50.36
C LYS A 139 -17.54 -1.67 49.49
N ASN A 140 -18.47 -2.40 48.86
CA ASN A 140 -18.18 -3.47 47.93
C ASN A 140 -17.39 -2.95 46.71
N PHE A 141 -17.72 -1.78 46.20
CA PHE A 141 -16.99 -1.16 45.09
C PHE A 141 -15.55 -0.82 45.46
N LEU A 142 -15.31 -0.22 46.64
CA LEU A 142 -13.95 0.04 47.12
C LEU A 142 -13.16 -1.26 47.31
N GLU A 143 -13.75 -2.27 47.94
CA GLU A 143 -13.12 -3.58 48.13
C GLU A 143 -12.75 -4.23 46.77
N PHE A 144 -13.61 -4.10 45.75
CA PHE A 144 -13.29 -4.53 44.38
C PHE A 144 -12.13 -3.75 43.75
N ILE A 145 -12.11 -2.42 43.87
CA ILE A 145 -11.05 -1.56 43.30
C ILE A 145 -9.70 -1.95 43.91
N LEU A 146 -9.61 -2.03 45.24
CA LEU A 146 -8.40 -2.43 45.93
C LEU A 146 -7.95 -3.84 45.50
N MET A 147 -8.89 -4.77 45.32
CA MET A 147 -8.55 -6.10 44.83
C MET A 147 -8.06 -6.12 43.38
N SER A 148 -8.69 -5.38 42.48
CA SER A 148 -8.38 -5.38 41.05
C SER A 148 -7.06 -4.66 40.76
N ARG A 149 -6.82 -3.50 41.37
CA ARG A 149 -5.55 -2.76 41.24
C ARG A 149 -4.36 -3.54 41.80
N GLY A 150 -4.54 -4.27 42.90
CA GLY A 150 -3.51 -5.16 43.41
C GLY A 150 -3.10 -6.26 42.41
N ILE A 151 -3.96 -6.65 41.45
CA ILE A 151 -3.63 -7.62 40.40
C ILE A 151 -2.92 -6.94 39.21
N GLU A 152 -3.12 -5.65 39.01
CA GLU A 152 -2.48 -4.89 37.92
C GLU A 152 -0.97 -4.81 38.06
N SER A 153 -0.44 -4.86 39.28
CA SER A 153 1.02 -4.99 39.54
C SER A 153 1.63 -6.24 38.88
N TYR A 154 0.85 -7.30 38.71
CA TYR A 154 1.29 -8.53 38.04
C TYR A 154 0.87 -8.59 36.57
N SER A 155 -0.26 -7.99 36.19
CA SER A 155 -0.84 -8.13 34.85
C SER A 155 -0.43 -7.05 33.85
N ASN A 156 0.00 -5.87 34.30
CA ASN A 156 0.40 -4.74 33.45
C ASN A 156 1.92 -4.49 33.47
N GLN A 157 2.72 -5.53 33.72
CA GLN A 157 4.18 -5.40 33.74
C GLN A 157 4.71 -5.03 32.34
N THR A 158 5.47 -3.94 32.27
CA THR A 158 6.15 -3.50 31.03
C THR A 158 7.63 -3.83 31.12
N TYR A 159 8.21 -4.29 30.00
CA TYR A 159 9.63 -4.61 29.92
C TYR A 159 10.26 -3.94 28.71
N ASN A 160 11.52 -3.55 28.82
CA ASN A 160 12.30 -3.15 27.66
C ASN A 160 12.60 -4.38 26.79
N TYR A 161 12.08 -4.42 25.57
CA TYR A 161 12.27 -5.54 24.64
C TYR A 161 13.75 -5.76 24.24
N TRP A 162 14.65 -4.82 24.56
CA TRP A 162 16.09 -4.95 24.33
C TRP A 162 16.89 -5.45 25.55
N ASP A 163 16.26 -5.51 26.73
CA ASP A 163 16.89 -6.03 27.93
C ASP A 163 16.49 -7.50 28.09
N TYR A 164 17.34 -8.42 27.63
CA TYR A 164 17.10 -9.87 27.68
C TYR A 164 17.49 -10.50 29.02
N ASP A 165 18.43 -9.87 29.75
CA ASP A 165 19.05 -10.46 30.93
C ASP A 165 18.30 -10.11 32.23
N ASN A 166 17.54 -9.01 32.26
CA ASN A 166 16.84 -8.54 33.48
C ASN A 166 15.31 -8.72 33.45
N ARG A 167 14.76 -9.57 32.57
CA ARG A 167 13.29 -9.80 32.53
C ARG A 167 12.85 -10.71 33.66
N ILE A 168 12.45 -10.13 34.79
CA ILE A 168 11.84 -10.87 35.89
C ILE A 168 10.32 -10.67 35.83
N ALA A 169 9.59 -11.75 35.53
CA ALA A 169 8.13 -11.75 35.65
C ALA A 169 7.74 -11.87 37.12
N LEU A 170 7.10 -10.83 37.67
CA LEU A 170 6.52 -10.88 39.01
C LEU A 170 5.26 -11.74 38.97
N ASN A 171 5.12 -12.65 39.92
CA ASN A 171 3.93 -13.47 40.09
C ASN A 171 3.24 -13.14 41.40
N ALA A 172 1.92 -13.27 41.43
CA ALA A 172 1.13 -13.20 42.65
C ALA A 172 1.50 -14.38 43.57
N ASP A 173 1.82 -14.08 44.83
CA ASP A 173 2.11 -15.11 45.82
C ASP A 173 0.83 -15.83 46.30
N LYS A 174 1.03 -16.94 47.01
CA LYS A 174 -0.06 -17.79 47.48
C LYS A 174 -0.98 -17.09 48.49
N ASP A 175 -0.45 -16.22 49.33
CA ASP A 175 -1.22 -15.53 50.36
C ASP A 175 -2.13 -14.48 49.73
N PHE A 176 -1.62 -13.73 48.75
CA PHE A 176 -2.37 -12.79 47.92
C PHE A 176 -3.55 -13.47 47.21
N VAL A 177 -3.30 -14.62 46.57
CA VAL A 177 -4.36 -15.40 45.89
C VAL A 177 -5.37 -15.93 46.91
N SER A 178 -4.91 -16.51 48.02
CA SER A 178 -5.76 -17.10 49.05
C SER A 178 -6.66 -16.05 49.71
N HIS A 179 -6.14 -14.84 49.94
CA HIS A 179 -6.90 -13.74 50.50
C HIS A 179 -8.11 -13.37 49.63
N LYS A 180 -7.93 -13.20 48.32
CA LYS A 180 -9.04 -12.88 47.40
C LYS A 180 -10.07 -13.99 47.31
N GLU A 181 -9.61 -15.24 47.28
CA GLU A 181 -10.50 -16.41 47.28
C GLU A 181 -11.33 -16.49 48.56
N GLN A 182 -10.74 -16.17 49.72
CA GLN A 182 -11.46 -16.09 50.99
C GLN A 182 -12.55 -15.00 50.97
N ILE A 183 -12.26 -13.83 50.39
CA ILE A 183 -13.26 -12.76 50.28
C ILE A 183 -14.43 -13.24 49.40
N TYR A 184 -14.16 -13.76 48.20
CA TYR A 184 -15.17 -14.35 47.32
C TYR A 184 -16.04 -15.42 48.02
N ASN A 185 -15.41 -16.30 48.80
CA ASN A 185 -16.11 -17.36 49.52
C ASN A 185 -17.02 -16.83 50.62
N LYS A 186 -16.61 -15.76 51.33
CA LYS A 186 -17.40 -15.10 52.38
C LYS A 186 -18.52 -14.23 51.82
N THR A 187 -18.39 -13.71 50.60
CA THR A 187 -19.41 -12.84 49.98
C THR A 187 -20.76 -13.55 49.83
N SER A 188 -21.83 -12.85 50.20
CA SER A 188 -23.21 -13.36 50.11
C SER A 188 -23.57 -13.81 48.70
N LYS A 189 -24.26 -14.95 48.57
CA LYS A 189 -24.81 -15.43 47.30
C LYS A 189 -25.98 -14.58 46.77
N LYS A 190 -26.55 -13.70 47.61
CA LYS A 190 -27.66 -12.81 47.23
C LYS A 190 -27.20 -11.66 46.34
N ASP A 191 -25.95 -11.22 46.51
CA ASP A 191 -25.36 -10.16 45.69
C ASP A 191 -24.60 -10.79 44.52
N THR A 192 -25.36 -11.21 43.51
CA THR A 192 -24.81 -11.91 42.34
C THR A 192 -23.90 -11.03 41.49
N PHE A 193 -24.19 -9.72 41.42
CA PHE A 193 -23.38 -8.75 40.69
C PHE A 193 -21.97 -8.65 41.27
N TYR A 194 -21.89 -8.40 42.58
CA TYR A 194 -20.61 -8.23 43.27
C TYR A 194 -19.83 -9.53 43.32
N LYS A 195 -20.51 -10.64 43.65
CA LYS A 195 -19.88 -11.95 43.75
C LYS A 195 -19.28 -12.44 42.42
N ASN A 196 -19.91 -12.14 41.29
CA ASN A 196 -19.36 -12.47 39.96
C ASN A 196 -18.07 -11.69 39.64
N ARG A 197 -17.98 -10.43 40.05
CA ARG A 197 -16.78 -9.60 39.85
C ARG A 197 -15.62 -10.06 40.72
N LEU A 198 -15.90 -10.43 41.97
CA LEU A 198 -14.90 -11.05 42.84
C LEU A 198 -14.42 -12.39 42.29
N TRP A 199 -15.34 -13.23 41.80
CA TRP A 199 -15.00 -14.48 41.13
C TRP A 199 -14.02 -14.26 39.97
N PHE A 200 -14.27 -13.26 39.12
CA PHE A 200 -13.37 -12.90 38.03
C PHE A 200 -11.99 -12.43 38.53
N GLN A 201 -11.92 -11.66 39.62
CA GLN A 201 -10.62 -11.28 40.20
C GLN A 201 -9.86 -12.47 40.79
N VAL A 202 -10.54 -13.48 41.34
CA VAL A 202 -9.89 -14.72 41.78
C VAL A 202 -9.31 -15.49 40.59
N VAL A 203 -10.05 -15.56 39.46
CA VAL A 203 -9.53 -16.15 38.21
C VAL A 203 -8.25 -15.43 37.77
N ARG A 204 -8.25 -14.10 37.70
CA ARG A 204 -7.07 -13.31 37.32
C ARG A 204 -5.90 -13.53 38.29
N ALA A 205 -6.16 -13.45 39.60
CA ALA A 205 -5.12 -13.63 40.61
C ALA A 205 -4.45 -15.00 40.51
N LYS A 206 -5.23 -16.07 40.33
CA LYS A 206 -4.71 -17.42 40.08
C LYS A 206 -3.89 -17.48 38.79
N PHE A 207 -4.34 -16.86 37.70
CA PHE A 207 -3.65 -16.90 36.41
C PHE A 207 -2.27 -16.24 36.44
N TYR A 208 -2.16 -15.12 37.15
CA TYR A 208 -0.91 -14.38 37.33
C TYR A 208 -0.09 -14.87 38.54
N SER A 209 -0.48 -15.98 39.17
CA SER A 209 0.30 -16.61 40.24
C SER A 209 1.34 -17.59 39.71
N GLU A 210 2.25 -18.04 40.58
CA GLU A 210 3.20 -19.12 40.26
C GLU A 210 2.49 -20.42 39.85
N ASP A 211 1.33 -20.70 40.45
CA ASP A 211 0.46 -21.81 40.08
C ASP A 211 -0.70 -21.33 39.19
N ARG A 212 -0.34 -20.89 37.97
CA ARG A 212 -1.31 -20.54 36.92
C ARG A 212 -2.35 -21.64 36.67
N SER A 213 -1.96 -22.91 36.84
CA SER A 213 -2.84 -24.05 36.58
C SER A 213 -4.01 -24.15 37.57
N SER A 214 -3.88 -23.54 38.76
CA SER A 214 -4.93 -23.50 39.79
C SER A 214 -6.23 -22.81 39.32
N VAL A 215 -6.19 -22.02 38.24
CA VAL A 215 -7.38 -21.46 37.59
C VAL A 215 -8.35 -22.56 37.15
N ILE A 216 -7.82 -23.67 36.62
CA ILE A 216 -8.61 -24.75 36.02
C ILE A 216 -9.56 -25.42 37.03
N PRO A 217 -9.08 -25.99 38.17
CA PRO A 217 -9.97 -26.59 39.15
C PRO A 217 -10.93 -25.56 39.77
N PHE A 218 -10.46 -24.34 40.08
CA PHE A 218 -11.31 -23.28 40.62
C PHE A 218 -12.48 -22.95 39.68
N PHE A 219 -12.19 -22.76 38.39
CA PHE A 219 -13.22 -22.46 37.40
C PHE A 219 -14.22 -23.61 37.29
N ASN A 220 -13.75 -24.85 37.09
CA ASN A 220 -14.61 -26.03 36.94
C ASN A 220 -15.56 -26.26 38.13
N GLU A 221 -15.11 -25.96 39.35
CA GLU A 221 -15.92 -26.08 40.57
C GLU A 221 -16.96 -24.98 40.72
N THR A 222 -16.68 -23.78 40.21
CA THR A 222 -17.45 -22.57 40.50
C THR A 222 -18.31 -22.07 39.33
N GLU A 223 -17.99 -22.43 38.09
CA GLU A 223 -18.57 -21.86 36.87
C GLU A 223 -20.09 -22.00 36.79
N LYS A 224 -20.65 -23.11 37.30
CA LYS A 224 -22.10 -23.40 37.25
C LYS A 224 -22.93 -22.38 38.03
N ASN A 225 -22.31 -21.66 38.96
CA ASN A 225 -22.96 -20.65 39.79
C ASN A 225 -22.75 -19.22 39.26
N GLN A 226 -22.10 -19.05 38.10
CA GLN A 226 -21.78 -17.75 37.53
C GLN A 226 -22.71 -17.41 36.35
N PRO A 227 -23.12 -16.13 36.20
CA PRO A 227 -23.81 -15.69 35.00
C PRO A 227 -22.87 -15.79 33.78
N LYS A 228 -23.39 -16.26 32.65
CA LYS A 228 -22.65 -16.30 31.37
C LYS A 228 -22.60 -14.93 30.69
N ASN A 229 -21.99 -13.95 31.35
CA ASN A 229 -21.75 -12.60 30.84
C ASN A 229 -20.32 -12.45 30.26
N ASN A 230 -19.92 -11.23 29.92
CA ASN A 230 -18.58 -10.99 29.35
C ASN A 230 -17.44 -11.36 30.31
N LEU A 231 -17.61 -11.22 31.63
CA LEU A 231 -16.61 -11.68 32.61
C LEU A 231 -16.45 -13.20 32.62
N TYR A 232 -17.53 -13.96 32.36
CA TYR A 232 -17.45 -15.41 32.22
C TYR A 232 -16.57 -15.82 31.04
N TYR A 233 -16.77 -15.22 29.87
CA TYR A 233 -15.97 -15.55 28.69
C TYR A 233 -14.54 -15.01 28.78
N GLN A 234 -14.31 -13.87 29.42
CA GLN A 234 -12.95 -13.43 29.76
C GLN A 234 -12.26 -14.41 30.72
N ALA A 235 -12.96 -14.90 31.76
CA ALA A 235 -12.43 -15.94 32.64
C ALA A 235 -12.12 -17.23 31.89
N LEU A 236 -12.98 -17.60 30.94
CA LEU A 236 -12.79 -18.76 30.08
C LEU A 236 -11.52 -18.61 29.20
N SER A 237 -11.22 -17.42 28.69
CA SER A 237 -9.94 -17.15 28.00
C SER A 237 -8.73 -17.38 28.92
N TYR A 238 -8.79 -16.96 30.20
CA TYR A 238 -7.73 -17.25 31.17
C TYR A 238 -7.59 -18.76 31.44
N VAL A 239 -8.69 -19.50 31.50
CA VAL A 239 -8.67 -20.98 31.60
C VAL A 239 -8.00 -21.59 30.37
N GLY A 240 -8.28 -21.09 29.17
CA GLY A 240 -7.64 -21.50 27.92
C GLY A 240 -6.13 -21.30 27.97
N GLY A 241 -5.68 -20.14 28.44
CA GLY A 241 -4.26 -19.83 28.67
C GLY A 241 -3.61 -20.70 29.75
N ALA A 242 -4.35 -21.07 30.80
CA ALA A 242 -3.85 -21.98 31.85
C ALA A 242 -3.68 -23.42 31.34
N TYR A 243 -4.61 -23.92 30.50
CA TYR A 243 -4.41 -25.20 29.81
C TYR A 243 -3.20 -25.16 28.87
N LYS A 244 -3.00 -24.04 28.16
CA LYS A 244 -1.84 -23.82 27.27
C LYS A 244 -0.52 -23.85 28.06
N SER A 245 -0.46 -23.26 29.26
CA SER A 245 0.76 -23.24 30.08
C SER A 245 1.17 -24.62 30.58
N VAL A 246 0.21 -25.51 30.85
CA VAL A 246 0.48 -26.92 31.20
C VAL A 246 0.55 -27.84 29.97
N LYS A 247 0.62 -27.27 28.76
CA LYS A 247 0.72 -27.98 27.47
C LYS A 247 -0.45 -28.92 27.15
N ASN A 248 -1.62 -28.70 27.75
CA ASN A 248 -2.85 -29.41 27.39
C ASN A 248 -3.56 -28.66 26.25
N TYR A 249 -3.00 -28.76 25.05
CA TYR A 249 -3.45 -27.97 23.91
C TYR A 249 -4.83 -28.39 23.42
N GLU A 250 -5.22 -29.66 23.60
CA GLU A 250 -6.55 -30.12 23.18
C GLU A 250 -7.67 -29.41 23.96
N LYS A 251 -7.54 -29.33 25.30
CA LYS A 251 -8.49 -28.58 26.13
C LYS A 251 -8.37 -27.08 25.93
N SER A 252 -7.15 -26.57 25.77
CA SER A 252 -6.92 -25.14 25.49
C SER A 252 -7.67 -24.70 24.23
N ASN A 253 -7.55 -25.44 23.13
CA ASN A 253 -8.24 -25.14 21.89
C ASN A 253 -9.76 -25.28 22.00
N ALA A 254 -10.26 -26.30 22.71
CA ALA A 254 -11.69 -26.45 22.96
C ALA A 254 -12.27 -25.22 23.68
N VAL A 255 -11.52 -24.70 24.66
CA VAL A 255 -11.88 -23.49 25.40
C VAL A 255 -11.84 -22.25 24.52
N PHE A 256 -10.76 -22.02 23.74
CA PHE A 256 -10.69 -20.87 22.84
C PHE A 256 -11.74 -20.92 21.73
N ALA A 257 -12.11 -22.10 21.24
CA ALA A 257 -13.22 -22.23 20.30
C ALA A 257 -14.58 -21.87 20.93
N GLU A 258 -14.79 -22.16 22.22
CA GLU A 258 -16.00 -21.74 22.92
C GLU A 258 -16.01 -20.22 23.09
N VAL A 259 -14.88 -19.60 23.44
CA VAL A 259 -14.76 -18.14 23.52
C VAL A 259 -15.05 -17.51 22.15
N PHE A 260 -14.47 -18.03 21.07
CA PHE A 260 -14.70 -17.55 19.71
C PHE A 260 -16.17 -17.68 19.27
N ASP A 261 -16.83 -18.77 19.64
CA ASP A 261 -18.24 -19.02 19.30
C ASP A 261 -19.21 -18.14 20.11
N LYS A 262 -18.90 -17.90 21.39
CA LYS A 262 -19.85 -17.30 22.34
C LYS A 262 -19.56 -15.84 22.72
N SER A 263 -18.41 -15.29 22.36
CA SER A 263 -18.00 -13.92 22.70
C SER A 263 -17.37 -13.21 21.51
N GLU A 264 -18.21 -12.47 20.78
CA GLU A 264 -17.79 -11.68 19.60
C GLU A 264 -16.60 -10.74 19.88
N PRO A 265 -16.58 -9.93 20.96
CA PRO A 265 -15.45 -9.03 21.21
C PRO A 265 -14.12 -9.76 21.45
N LEU A 266 -14.16 -11.03 21.89
CA LEU A 266 -12.98 -11.83 22.18
C LEU A 266 -12.56 -12.73 21.01
N MET A 267 -13.28 -12.73 19.88
CA MET A 267 -12.94 -13.56 18.72
C MET A 267 -11.49 -13.35 18.25
N PRO A 268 -10.96 -12.12 18.10
CA PRO A 268 -9.57 -11.92 17.67
C PRO A 268 -8.55 -12.51 18.64
N SER A 269 -8.72 -12.29 19.94
CA SER A 269 -7.83 -12.85 20.97
C SER A 269 -7.92 -14.37 21.04
N ALA A 270 -9.13 -14.93 20.95
CA ALA A 270 -9.34 -16.38 20.94
C ALA A 270 -8.67 -17.04 19.73
N LEU A 271 -8.76 -16.42 18.55
CA LEU A 271 -8.05 -16.87 17.36
C LEU A 271 -6.53 -16.78 17.56
N PHE A 272 -6.02 -15.64 18.03
CA PHE A 272 -4.58 -15.45 18.27
C PHE A 272 -3.99 -16.45 19.24
N ASP A 273 -4.73 -16.78 20.31
CA ASP A 273 -4.29 -17.71 21.32
C ASP A 273 -4.47 -19.19 20.95
N TYR A 274 -5.33 -19.48 19.97
CA TYR A 274 -5.51 -20.81 19.43
C TYR A 274 -4.20 -21.37 18.87
N ARG A 275 -3.95 -22.66 19.08
CA ARG A 275 -2.76 -23.34 18.55
C ARG A 275 -3.17 -24.43 17.56
N PRO A 276 -2.83 -24.35 16.26
CA PRO A 276 -3.13 -25.44 15.32
C PRO A 276 -2.52 -26.77 15.77
N LEU A 277 -3.31 -27.84 15.65
CA LEU A 277 -2.91 -29.20 16.05
C LEU A 277 -2.83 -30.14 14.84
N GLY A 278 -2.08 -31.23 14.98
CA GLY A 278 -2.14 -32.35 14.04
C GLY A 278 -3.50 -33.04 14.10
N GLU A 279 -3.85 -33.78 13.04
CA GLU A 279 -5.19 -34.38 12.86
C GLU A 279 -5.65 -35.21 14.07
N LYS A 280 -4.76 -36.05 14.63
CA LYS A 280 -5.08 -36.93 15.76
C LYS A 280 -5.39 -36.15 17.04
N GLU A 281 -4.60 -35.13 17.35
CA GLU A 281 -4.81 -34.27 18.51
C GLU A 281 -6.03 -33.36 18.31
N PHE A 282 -6.23 -32.83 17.11
CA PHE A 282 -7.39 -32.02 16.76
C PHE A 282 -8.70 -32.79 16.96
N GLU A 283 -8.75 -34.05 16.51
CA GLU A 283 -9.92 -34.92 16.69
C GLU A 283 -10.24 -35.18 18.18
N LYS A 284 -9.24 -35.18 19.07
CA LYS A 284 -9.49 -35.24 20.52
C LYS A 284 -10.14 -33.96 21.02
N SER A 285 -9.71 -32.78 20.55
CA SER A 285 -10.34 -31.49 20.88
C SER A 285 -11.81 -31.48 20.44
N VAL A 286 -12.10 -31.94 19.23
CA VAL A 286 -13.47 -32.04 18.70
C VAL A 286 -14.34 -32.97 19.55
N LYS A 287 -13.78 -34.11 20.00
CA LYS A 287 -14.47 -35.06 20.89
C LYS A 287 -14.70 -34.53 22.31
N ALA A 288 -13.82 -33.65 22.80
CA ALA A 288 -13.94 -33.05 24.13
C ALA A 288 -15.06 -32.00 24.20
N VAL A 289 -15.44 -31.41 23.06
CA VAL A 289 -16.54 -30.46 22.97
C VAL A 289 -17.86 -31.20 22.78
N SER A 290 -18.90 -30.78 23.51
CA SER A 290 -20.27 -31.31 23.37
C SER A 290 -21.16 -30.43 22.50
N ASP A 291 -21.04 -29.09 22.66
CA ASP A 291 -21.83 -28.12 21.93
C ASP A 291 -21.51 -28.10 20.44
N LYS A 292 -22.56 -28.05 19.60
CA LYS A 292 -22.39 -28.18 18.16
C LYS A 292 -21.69 -26.96 17.57
N SER A 293 -22.08 -25.74 17.95
CA SER A 293 -21.48 -24.53 17.38
C SER A 293 -20.03 -24.34 17.83
N THR A 294 -19.67 -24.73 19.06
CA THR A 294 -18.25 -24.78 19.47
C THR A 294 -17.42 -25.77 18.64
N LYS A 295 -17.98 -26.92 18.22
CA LYS A 295 -17.28 -27.82 17.26
C LYS A 295 -17.11 -27.15 15.91
N GLU A 296 -18.12 -26.44 15.43
CA GLU A 296 -18.04 -25.68 14.19
C GLU A 296 -16.92 -24.62 14.25
N ALA A 297 -16.82 -23.88 15.36
CA ALA A 297 -15.74 -22.93 15.62
C ALA A 297 -14.35 -23.59 15.68
N LEU A 298 -14.22 -24.80 16.26
CA LEU A 298 -12.96 -25.57 16.24
C LEU A 298 -12.48 -25.85 14.82
N TYR A 299 -13.36 -26.33 13.93
CA TYR A 299 -13.02 -26.53 12.52
C TYR A 299 -12.66 -25.22 11.83
N ALA A 300 -13.37 -24.14 12.14
CA ALA A 300 -13.12 -22.82 11.59
C ALA A 300 -11.73 -22.28 11.97
N LEU A 301 -11.37 -22.34 13.26
CA LEU A 301 -10.06 -21.91 13.78
C LEU A 301 -8.92 -22.80 13.25
N GLN A 302 -9.11 -24.13 13.22
CA GLN A 302 -8.12 -25.03 12.63
C GLN A 302 -7.90 -24.73 11.14
N GLY A 303 -8.99 -24.52 10.39
CA GLY A 303 -8.97 -24.20 8.96
C GLY A 303 -8.23 -22.91 8.65
N TYR A 304 -8.44 -21.87 9.47
CA TYR A 304 -7.76 -20.58 9.33
C TYR A 304 -6.23 -20.69 9.35
N TYR A 305 -5.67 -21.58 10.18
CA TYR A 305 -4.23 -21.77 10.31
C TYR A 305 -3.63 -22.87 9.42
N THR A 306 -4.45 -23.77 8.88
CA THR A 306 -3.97 -24.96 8.19
C THR A 306 -4.41 -25.02 6.74
N ASN A 307 -5.61 -25.55 6.48
CA ASN A 307 -6.16 -25.68 5.14
C ASN A 307 -7.65 -25.37 5.17
N GLU A 308 -8.03 -24.21 4.62
CA GLU A 308 -9.41 -23.73 4.59
C GLU A 308 -10.32 -24.70 3.85
N PHE A 309 -9.84 -25.31 2.77
CA PHE A 309 -10.66 -26.20 1.94
C PHE A 309 -11.08 -27.48 2.70
N THR A 310 -10.13 -28.15 3.34
CA THR A 310 -10.39 -29.38 4.10
C THR A 310 -11.30 -29.08 5.29
N ALA A 311 -11.04 -27.98 6.01
CA ALA A 311 -11.89 -27.53 7.10
C ALA A 311 -13.32 -27.21 6.63
N MET A 312 -13.49 -26.56 5.47
CA MET A 312 -14.81 -26.34 4.87
C MET A 312 -15.53 -27.65 4.56
N GLN A 313 -14.83 -28.67 4.05
CA GLN A 313 -15.46 -29.97 3.76
C GLN A 313 -15.97 -30.65 5.04
N ASP A 314 -15.17 -30.65 6.09
CA ASP A 314 -15.57 -31.28 7.36
C ASP A 314 -16.66 -30.47 8.07
N LEU A 315 -16.56 -29.15 8.04
CA LEU A 315 -17.59 -28.27 8.56
C LEU A 315 -18.91 -28.42 7.80
N TYR A 316 -18.88 -28.55 6.47
CA TYR A 316 -20.07 -28.78 5.66
C TYR A 316 -20.75 -30.12 5.98
N LYS A 317 -19.97 -31.19 6.25
CA LYS A 317 -20.50 -32.48 6.72
C LYS A 317 -21.17 -32.35 8.09
N LEU A 318 -20.57 -31.57 8.99
CA LEU A 318 -21.09 -31.34 10.35
C LEU A 318 -22.36 -30.46 10.34
N ASN A 319 -22.32 -29.37 9.60
CA ASN A 319 -23.42 -28.42 9.45
C ASN A 319 -23.28 -27.59 8.16
N PRO A 320 -24.04 -27.88 7.10
CA PRO A 320 -23.99 -27.08 5.88
C PRO A 320 -24.49 -25.64 6.07
N GLN A 321 -25.24 -25.36 7.15
CA GLN A 321 -25.75 -24.04 7.51
C GLN A 321 -24.81 -23.27 8.47
N SER A 322 -23.60 -23.78 8.74
CA SER A 322 -22.67 -23.09 9.63
C SER A 322 -22.25 -21.72 9.04
N PRO A 323 -22.34 -20.62 9.81
CA PRO A 323 -21.92 -19.30 9.33
C PRO A 323 -20.40 -19.21 9.11
N HIS A 324 -19.61 -20.09 9.73
CA HIS A 324 -18.15 -20.13 9.56
C HIS A 324 -17.72 -20.53 8.14
N LEU A 325 -18.59 -21.21 7.38
CA LEU A 325 -18.31 -21.58 5.99
C LEU A 325 -18.06 -20.36 5.10
N ASP A 326 -18.73 -19.23 5.38
CA ASP A 326 -18.63 -18.03 4.54
C ASP A 326 -17.23 -17.41 4.57
N PHE A 327 -16.65 -17.25 5.76
CA PHE A 327 -15.32 -16.65 5.89
C PHE A 327 -14.20 -17.61 5.47
N LEU A 328 -14.35 -18.92 5.71
CA LEU A 328 -13.40 -19.90 5.19
C LEU A 328 -13.43 -19.95 3.66
N LEU A 329 -14.62 -19.85 3.04
CA LEU A 329 -14.74 -19.80 1.59
C LEU A 329 -14.10 -18.53 1.05
N SER A 330 -14.36 -17.37 1.65
CA SER A 330 -13.79 -16.11 1.16
C SER A 330 -12.25 -16.11 1.27
N ARG A 331 -11.69 -16.65 2.35
CA ARG A 331 -10.25 -16.88 2.48
C ARG A 331 -9.72 -17.81 1.39
N TRP A 332 -10.36 -18.97 1.19
CA TRP A 332 -9.97 -19.91 0.13
C TRP A 332 -9.97 -19.24 -1.25
N VAL A 333 -10.98 -18.42 -1.56
CA VAL A 333 -11.03 -17.66 -2.82
C VAL A 333 -9.82 -16.74 -2.94
N ASN A 334 -9.57 -15.86 -1.95
CA ASN A 334 -8.51 -14.86 -2.04
C ASN A 334 -7.09 -15.47 -1.98
N ILE A 335 -6.88 -16.57 -1.23
CA ILE A 335 -5.62 -17.33 -1.24
C ILE A 335 -5.33 -17.87 -2.64
N ASN A 336 -6.34 -18.47 -3.27
CA ASN A 336 -6.19 -18.96 -4.64
C ASN A 336 -5.96 -17.80 -5.62
N GLU A 337 -6.65 -16.66 -5.46
CA GLU A 337 -6.41 -15.46 -6.27
C GLU A 337 -4.95 -15.01 -6.23
N GLN A 338 -4.31 -14.94 -5.06
CA GLN A 338 -2.88 -14.57 -5.00
C GLN A 338 -1.99 -15.47 -5.87
N SER A 339 -2.30 -16.78 -5.91
CA SER A 339 -1.53 -17.72 -6.72
C SER A 339 -1.89 -17.65 -8.22
N ILE A 340 -3.15 -17.36 -8.54
CA ILE A 340 -3.69 -17.37 -9.91
C ILE A 340 -3.42 -16.03 -10.59
N ASN A 341 -3.87 -14.95 -9.95
CA ASN A 341 -3.76 -13.56 -10.34
C ASN A 341 -2.40 -13.02 -9.86
N VAL A 342 -1.38 -13.12 -10.70
CA VAL A 342 -0.08 -12.51 -10.36
C VAL A 342 -0.18 -11.01 -10.62
N TYR A 343 -0.27 -10.20 -9.57
CA TYR A 343 0.08 -8.78 -9.61
C TYR A 343 1.51 -8.65 -9.09
N THR A 344 2.46 -8.45 -9.98
CA THR A 344 3.74 -7.84 -9.62
C THR A 344 3.73 -6.44 -10.24
N GLY A 345 4.07 -5.43 -9.44
CA GLY A 345 3.63 -4.04 -9.59
C GLY A 345 3.62 -3.52 -11.03
N TYR A 346 2.49 -2.92 -11.46
CA TYR A 346 2.17 -2.27 -12.75
C TYR A 346 2.62 -2.93 -14.07
N GLU A 347 3.83 -3.46 -14.16
CA GLU A 347 4.51 -3.99 -15.34
C GLU A 347 4.36 -5.51 -15.53
N ALA A 348 4.09 -6.31 -14.49
CA ALA A 348 4.26 -7.76 -14.61
C ALA A 348 2.97 -8.59 -14.89
N LEU A 349 1.79 -7.98 -14.87
CA LEU A 349 0.61 -8.55 -15.55
C LEU A 349 0.83 -8.46 -17.06
N ASP A 350 1.63 -9.36 -17.63
CA ASP A 350 1.97 -9.32 -19.06
C ASP A 350 0.99 -10.18 -19.89
N ILE A 351 -0.19 -9.62 -20.16
CA ILE A 351 -1.16 -10.22 -21.09
C ILE A 351 -0.70 -9.89 -22.53
N VAL A 352 0.33 -10.59 -23.01
CA VAL A 352 0.76 -10.51 -24.41
C VAL A 352 -0.22 -11.27 -25.31
N ASP A 353 -0.66 -12.45 -24.83
CA ASP A 353 -1.50 -13.39 -25.57
C ASP A 353 -2.63 -13.90 -24.67
N THR A 354 -3.87 -13.57 -25.05
CA THR A 354 -5.08 -13.98 -24.31
C THR A 354 -5.26 -15.49 -24.25
N LYS A 355 -4.83 -16.26 -25.26
CA LYS A 355 -4.92 -17.74 -25.24
C LYS A 355 -3.97 -18.32 -24.21
N LYS A 356 -2.74 -17.81 -24.15
CA LYS A 356 -1.75 -18.20 -23.13
C LYS A 356 -2.25 -17.84 -21.73
N THR A 357 -2.86 -16.66 -21.55
CA THR A 357 -3.44 -16.24 -20.27
C THR A 357 -4.56 -17.19 -19.82
N LYS A 358 -5.51 -17.51 -20.70
CA LYS A 358 -6.59 -18.50 -20.40
C LYS A 358 -6.02 -19.86 -20.02
N SER A 359 -5.03 -20.35 -20.78
CA SER A 359 -4.37 -21.63 -20.49
C SER A 359 -3.66 -21.61 -19.13
N THR A 360 -3.01 -20.50 -18.79
CA THR A 360 -2.33 -20.32 -17.50
C THR A 360 -3.32 -20.36 -16.35
N PHE A 361 -4.42 -19.60 -16.43
CA PHE A 361 -5.48 -19.63 -15.42
C PHE A 361 -6.02 -21.04 -15.23
N LYS A 362 -6.41 -21.70 -16.33
CA LYS A 362 -6.94 -23.07 -16.29
C LYS A 362 -5.96 -24.06 -15.66
N SER A 363 -4.66 -23.92 -15.93
CA SER A 363 -3.63 -24.82 -15.38
C SER A 363 -3.42 -24.69 -13.88
N LYS A 364 -3.77 -23.54 -13.29
CA LYS A 364 -3.66 -23.28 -11.85
C LYS A 364 -4.91 -23.68 -11.06
N ILE A 365 -6.01 -24.03 -11.74
CA ILE A 365 -7.24 -24.44 -11.07
C ILE A 365 -7.14 -25.90 -10.59
N ASN A 366 -7.38 -26.11 -9.29
CA ASN A 366 -7.59 -27.44 -8.74
C ASN A 366 -9.00 -27.95 -9.13
N ASN A 367 -9.06 -28.82 -10.14
CA ASN A 367 -10.33 -29.37 -10.64
C ASN A 367 -11.11 -30.18 -9.60
N THR A 368 -10.44 -30.82 -8.65
CA THR A 368 -11.09 -31.60 -7.59
C THR A 368 -11.81 -30.67 -6.62
N GLU A 369 -11.15 -29.58 -6.21
CA GLU A 369 -11.74 -28.57 -5.33
C GLU A 369 -12.90 -27.85 -6.02
N LEU A 370 -12.70 -27.40 -7.26
CA LEU A 370 -13.76 -26.74 -8.05
C LEU A 370 -14.99 -27.65 -8.25
N LYS A 371 -14.79 -28.96 -8.45
CA LYS A 371 -15.92 -29.90 -8.55
C LYS A 371 -16.74 -29.94 -7.26
N TRP A 372 -16.09 -29.90 -6.10
CA TRP A 372 -16.78 -29.88 -4.81
C TRP A 372 -17.48 -28.54 -4.57
N ILE A 373 -16.80 -27.40 -4.81
CA ILE A 373 -17.39 -26.05 -4.70
C ILE A 373 -18.65 -25.93 -5.57
N ASN A 374 -18.57 -26.41 -6.82
CA ASN A 374 -19.71 -26.48 -7.73
C ASN A 374 -20.88 -27.27 -7.13
N SER A 375 -20.61 -28.47 -6.59
CA SER A 375 -21.66 -29.29 -5.98
C SER A 375 -22.33 -28.60 -4.79
N VAL A 376 -21.59 -27.87 -3.96
CA VAL A 376 -22.16 -27.13 -2.83
C VAL A 376 -23.01 -25.96 -3.35
N ALA A 377 -22.51 -25.20 -4.32
CA ALA A 377 -23.20 -24.07 -4.93
C ALA A 377 -24.49 -24.47 -5.67
N ASP A 378 -24.53 -25.65 -6.29
CA ASP A 378 -25.70 -26.15 -7.00
C ASP A 378 -26.79 -26.66 -6.04
N ASN A 379 -26.41 -27.21 -4.87
CA ASN A 379 -27.34 -27.77 -3.89
C ASN A 379 -28.09 -26.74 -3.04
N ASN A 380 -27.61 -25.49 -2.95
CA ASN A 380 -28.22 -24.39 -2.17
C ASN A 380 -28.53 -24.69 -0.68
N LYS A 381 -27.84 -25.67 -0.08
CA LYS A 381 -28.06 -26.09 1.34
C LYS A 381 -27.29 -25.25 2.37
N VAL A 382 -26.62 -24.20 1.93
CA VAL A 382 -25.77 -23.33 2.76
C VAL A 382 -26.53 -22.11 3.28
N ALA A 383 -26.05 -21.49 4.36
CA ALA A 383 -26.68 -20.29 4.93
C ALA A 383 -26.60 -19.08 3.99
N ASN A 384 -25.55 -18.99 3.19
CA ASN A 384 -25.33 -17.91 2.22
C ASN A 384 -25.17 -18.47 0.79
N PRO A 385 -26.25 -18.85 0.09
CA PRO A 385 -26.12 -19.39 -1.27
C PRO A 385 -25.50 -18.40 -2.28
N TYR A 386 -25.59 -17.09 -2.00
CA TYR A 386 -25.01 -16.03 -2.83
C TYR A 386 -23.49 -16.16 -2.96
N ILE A 387 -22.74 -16.23 -1.85
CA ILE A 387 -21.26 -16.29 -1.88
C ILE A 387 -20.77 -17.55 -2.59
N TRP A 388 -21.43 -18.69 -2.39
CA TRP A 388 -21.07 -19.95 -3.02
C TRP A 388 -21.27 -19.94 -4.53
N LYS A 389 -22.35 -19.32 -5.02
CA LYS A 389 -22.56 -19.15 -6.47
C LYS A 389 -21.59 -18.16 -7.08
N ALA A 390 -21.29 -17.06 -6.39
CA ALA A 390 -20.30 -16.09 -6.85
C ALA A 390 -18.90 -16.71 -6.94
N ALA A 391 -18.44 -17.39 -5.87
CA ALA A 391 -17.16 -18.08 -5.84
C ALA A 391 -17.09 -19.17 -6.91
N SER A 392 -18.10 -20.04 -6.99
CA SER A 392 -18.17 -21.08 -8.01
C SER A 392 -18.09 -20.50 -9.43
N ALA A 393 -18.85 -19.44 -9.73
CA ALA A 393 -18.83 -18.85 -11.05
C ALA A 393 -17.45 -18.28 -11.42
N TYR A 394 -16.80 -17.61 -10.47
CA TYR A 394 -15.48 -17.04 -10.67
C TYR A 394 -14.45 -18.12 -11.07
N PHE A 395 -14.39 -19.23 -10.33
CA PHE A 395 -13.47 -20.32 -10.64
C PHE A 395 -13.84 -21.09 -11.93
N ASN A 396 -15.12 -21.21 -12.27
CA ASN A 396 -15.51 -21.76 -13.58
C ASN A 396 -15.08 -20.85 -14.74
N SER A 397 -15.08 -19.52 -14.54
CA SER A 397 -14.55 -18.58 -15.54
C SER A 397 -13.06 -18.82 -15.78
N LEU A 398 -12.28 -18.99 -14.70
CA LEU A 398 -10.85 -19.30 -14.77
C LEU A 398 -10.57 -20.68 -15.39
N ALA A 399 -11.44 -21.67 -15.14
CA ALA A 399 -11.34 -23.01 -15.72
C ALA A 399 -11.76 -23.08 -17.22
N GLY A 400 -12.39 -22.02 -17.74
CA GLY A 400 -12.87 -21.92 -19.12
C GLY A 400 -14.31 -22.43 -19.33
N ASP A 401 -15.08 -22.69 -18.26
CA ASP A 401 -16.51 -23.01 -18.34
C ASP A 401 -17.37 -21.74 -18.20
N TYR A 402 -17.31 -20.91 -19.25
CA TYR A 402 -17.94 -19.59 -19.25
C TYR A 402 -19.47 -19.64 -19.19
N GLN A 403 -20.07 -20.73 -19.71
CA GLN A 403 -21.53 -20.90 -19.70
C GLN A 403 -22.03 -21.27 -18.30
N LYS A 404 -21.34 -22.18 -17.61
CA LYS A 404 -21.66 -22.50 -16.22
C LYS A 404 -21.49 -21.29 -15.32
N SER A 405 -20.39 -20.55 -15.49
CA SER A 405 -20.15 -19.30 -14.80
C SER A 405 -21.30 -18.30 -15.01
N ALA A 406 -21.68 -18.03 -16.27
CA ALA A 406 -22.78 -17.12 -16.58
C ALA A 406 -24.11 -17.51 -15.90
N ASN A 407 -24.46 -18.80 -15.93
CA ASN A 407 -25.66 -19.31 -15.27
C ASN A 407 -25.61 -19.13 -13.74
N GLN A 408 -24.45 -19.39 -13.12
CA GLN A 408 -24.25 -19.22 -11.68
C GLN A 408 -24.26 -17.74 -11.26
N LEU A 409 -23.70 -16.84 -12.08
CA LEU A 409 -23.75 -15.40 -11.85
C LEU A 409 -25.17 -14.85 -11.95
N GLN A 410 -25.99 -15.33 -12.88
CA GLN A 410 -27.39 -14.95 -12.95
C GLN A 410 -28.14 -15.32 -11.66
N GLN A 411 -27.91 -16.53 -11.15
CA GLN A 411 -28.50 -16.97 -9.88
C GLN A 411 -27.95 -16.17 -8.69
N ALA A 412 -26.64 -15.88 -8.66
CA ALA A 412 -26.05 -15.03 -7.63
C ALA A 412 -26.66 -13.62 -7.66
N HIS A 413 -26.88 -13.04 -8.84
CA HIS A 413 -27.53 -11.74 -9.00
C HIS A 413 -28.95 -11.72 -8.42
N GLN A 414 -29.72 -12.80 -8.58
CA GLN A 414 -31.06 -12.95 -8.02
C GLN A 414 -31.04 -13.07 -6.48
N LEU A 415 -29.97 -13.65 -5.92
CA LEU A 415 -29.78 -13.81 -4.48
C LEU A 415 -29.18 -12.59 -3.79
N ALA A 416 -28.58 -11.67 -4.55
CA ALA A 416 -27.94 -10.46 -4.03
C ALA A 416 -28.96 -9.59 -3.30
N LYS A 417 -28.63 -9.21 -2.05
CA LYS A 417 -29.54 -8.49 -1.14
C LYS A 417 -29.40 -6.98 -1.20
N ASN A 418 -28.27 -6.47 -1.72
CA ASN A 418 -27.97 -5.05 -1.77
C ASN A 418 -27.23 -4.68 -3.08
N THR A 419 -26.99 -3.38 -3.27
CA THR A 419 -26.29 -2.83 -4.45
C THR A 419 -24.88 -3.36 -4.58
N ASP A 420 -24.15 -3.48 -3.47
CA ASP A 420 -22.75 -3.90 -3.47
C ASP A 420 -22.60 -5.36 -3.90
N GLN A 421 -23.49 -6.24 -3.44
CA GLN A 421 -23.55 -7.63 -3.90
C GLN A 421 -23.89 -7.72 -5.40
N LYS A 422 -24.77 -6.84 -5.90
CA LYS A 422 -25.04 -6.78 -7.34
C LYS A 422 -23.84 -6.27 -8.13
N ALA A 423 -23.09 -5.30 -7.59
CA ALA A 423 -21.84 -4.79 -8.16
C ALA A 423 -20.75 -5.88 -8.19
N GLN A 424 -20.59 -6.65 -7.11
CA GLN A 424 -19.66 -7.79 -7.06
C GLN A 424 -19.98 -8.83 -8.14
N VAL A 425 -21.26 -9.19 -8.31
CA VAL A 425 -21.68 -10.10 -9.40
C VAL A 425 -21.43 -9.49 -10.77
N ARG A 426 -21.63 -8.18 -10.93
CA ARG A 426 -21.32 -7.45 -12.16
C ARG A 426 -19.83 -7.50 -12.50
N SER A 427 -18.94 -7.31 -11.52
CA SER A 427 -17.48 -7.47 -11.69
C SER A 427 -17.11 -8.86 -12.20
N LEU A 428 -17.63 -9.91 -11.54
CA LEU A 428 -17.36 -11.30 -11.94
C LEU A 428 -17.95 -11.65 -13.32
N ARG A 429 -19.11 -11.06 -13.67
CA ARG A 429 -19.71 -11.19 -15.01
C ARG A 429 -18.87 -10.52 -16.09
N LEU A 430 -18.37 -9.32 -15.85
CA LEU A 430 -17.47 -8.65 -16.78
C LEU A 430 -16.22 -9.48 -17.01
N PHE A 431 -15.60 -10.00 -15.93
CA PHE A 431 -14.44 -10.88 -16.03
C PHE A 431 -14.73 -12.13 -16.88
N ASN A 432 -15.84 -12.83 -16.65
CA ASN A 432 -16.27 -13.97 -17.46
C ASN A 432 -16.52 -13.59 -18.93
N ASN A 433 -17.13 -12.43 -19.18
CA ASN A 433 -17.42 -11.94 -20.52
C ASN A 433 -16.14 -11.58 -21.28
N LEU A 434 -15.15 -11.00 -20.61
CA LEU A 434 -13.82 -10.75 -21.19
C LEU A 434 -13.13 -12.07 -21.55
N LEU A 435 -13.07 -13.02 -20.62
CA LEU A 435 -12.44 -14.33 -20.88
C LEU A 435 -13.15 -15.15 -21.96
N SER A 436 -14.46 -14.97 -22.16
CA SER A 436 -15.21 -15.60 -23.27
C SER A 436 -15.09 -14.86 -24.60
N THR A 437 -14.43 -13.71 -24.64
CA THR A 437 -14.21 -12.92 -25.85
C THR A 437 -12.83 -13.21 -26.42
N ASP A 438 -12.79 -13.63 -27.69
CA ASP A 438 -11.56 -13.90 -28.46
C ASP A 438 -11.30 -12.84 -29.54
N LYS A 439 -12.31 -12.04 -29.88
CA LYS A 439 -12.31 -11.04 -30.96
C LYS A 439 -13.15 -9.84 -30.56
N MET A 440 -12.70 -8.63 -30.89
CA MET A 440 -13.47 -7.40 -30.68
C MET A 440 -14.22 -7.00 -31.96
N ASP A 441 -15.45 -7.47 -32.08
CA ASP A 441 -16.42 -7.02 -33.08
C ASP A 441 -17.60 -6.27 -32.44
N ILE A 442 -18.53 -5.77 -33.26
CA ILE A 442 -19.69 -5.00 -32.79
C ILE A 442 -20.55 -5.78 -31.77
N ASN A 443 -20.60 -7.10 -31.85
CA ASN A 443 -21.35 -7.93 -30.91
C ASN A 443 -20.60 -8.01 -29.57
N ALA A 444 -19.28 -8.17 -29.59
CA ALA A 444 -18.45 -8.14 -28.40
C ALA A 444 -18.50 -6.77 -27.70
N GLU A 445 -18.40 -5.68 -28.47
CA GLU A 445 -18.56 -4.31 -27.95
C GLU A 445 -19.94 -4.13 -27.29
N SER A 446 -21.02 -4.51 -27.99
CA SER A 446 -22.38 -4.42 -27.45
C SER A 446 -22.58 -5.25 -26.17
N LYS A 447 -21.89 -6.39 -26.05
CA LYS A 447 -21.95 -7.26 -24.86
C LYS A 447 -21.18 -6.67 -23.67
N LEU A 448 -20.13 -5.89 -23.90
CA LEU A 448 -19.22 -5.41 -22.86
C LEU A 448 -19.47 -3.96 -22.45
N ILE A 449 -20.00 -3.11 -23.33
CA ILE A 449 -20.01 -1.65 -23.20
C ILE A 449 -20.64 -1.15 -21.89
N GLU A 450 -21.74 -1.77 -21.44
CA GLU A 450 -22.43 -1.34 -20.23
C GLU A 450 -21.58 -1.60 -18.98
N ASP A 451 -21.01 -2.81 -18.87
CA ASP A 451 -20.20 -3.23 -17.74
C ASP A 451 -18.83 -2.52 -17.73
N VAL A 452 -18.25 -2.25 -18.91
CA VAL A 452 -17.00 -1.49 -19.03
C VAL A 452 -17.21 0.00 -18.68
N ASN A 453 -18.31 0.61 -19.12
CA ASN A 453 -18.65 1.97 -18.69
C ASN A 453 -18.80 2.06 -17.18
N TRP A 454 -19.57 1.13 -16.59
CA TRP A 454 -19.73 1.06 -15.14
C TRP A 454 -18.38 0.91 -14.43
N LEU A 455 -17.49 0.04 -14.90
CA LEU A 455 -16.19 -0.20 -14.29
C LEU A 455 -15.31 1.07 -14.21
N PHE A 456 -15.39 1.96 -15.19
CA PHE A 456 -14.50 3.11 -15.31
C PHE A 456 -15.11 4.46 -14.92
N TYR A 457 -16.43 4.61 -14.97
CA TYR A 457 -17.09 5.90 -14.76
C TYR A 457 -18.09 5.94 -13.61
N ASP A 458 -18.49 4.79 -13.05
CA ASP A 458 -19.39 4.79 -11.89
C ASP A 458 -18.66 5.34 -10.66
N GLU A 459 -19.29 6.28 -9.93
CA GLU A 459 -18.68 6.92 -8.76
C GLU A 459 -18.32 5.94 -7.65
N SER A 460 -19.04 4.80 -7.55
CA SER A 460 -18.71 3.73 -6.60
C SER A 460 -17.40 2.99 -6.90
N ASN A 461 -16.82 3.25 -8.07
CA ASN A 461 -15.64 2.61 -8.63
C ASN A 461 -14.40 3.51 -8.68
N VAL A 462 -14.40 4.69 -8.05
CA VAL A 462 -13.33 5.69 -8.28
C VAL A 462 -12.45 5.97 -7.05
N ASN A 463 -12.80 5.46 -5.85
CA ASN A 463 -11.99 5.65 -4.64
C ASN A 463 -11.30 4.37 -4.17
N TYR A 464 -10.01 4.24 -4.47
CA TYR A 464 -9.17 3.10 -4.09
C TYR A 464 -9.07 2.91 -2.56
N TRP A 465 -9.07 3.99 -1.79
CA TRP A 465 -8.82 3.95 -0.34
C TRP A 465 -10.07 3.61 0.49
N GLU A 466 -11.25 3.65 -0.11
CA GLU A 466 -12.54 3.51 0.59
C GLU A 466 -13.46 2.44 -0.02
N SER A 467 -13.19 1.96 -1.24
CA SER A 467 -14.12 1.06 -1.94
C SER A 467 -13.88 -0.41 -1.60
N SER A 468 -14.91 -1.05 -1.05
CA SER A 468 -14.98 -2.49 -0.81
C SER A 468 -15.13 -3.31 -2.11
N ASN A 469 -15.31 -2.70 -3.29
CA ASN A 469 -15.58 -3.41 -4.54
C ASN A 469 -14.34 -4.06 -5.20
N ARG A 470 -13.11 -3.77 -4.72
CA ARG A 470 -11.83 -4.35 -5.19
C ARG A 470 -11.69 -4.41 -6.73
N ILE A 471 -12.01 -3.32 -7.41
CA ILE A 471 -12.10 -3.30 -8.88
C ILE A 471 -10.76 -3.03 -9.60
N THR A 472 -9.72 -2.62 -8.89
CA THR A 472 -8.47 -2.11 -9.50
C THR A 472 -7.79 -3.18 -10.36
N TYR A 473 -7.81 -4.43 -9.89
CA TYR A 473 -7.35 -5.57 -10.68
C TYR A 473 -8.21 -5.71 -11.95
N LEU A 474 -9.54 -5.66 -11.84
CA LEU A 474 -10.44 -5.80 -12.97
C LEU A 474 -10.27 -4.66 -13.99
N GLN A 475 -10.05 -3.42 -13.55
CA GLN A 475 -9.72 -2.28 -14.41
C GLN A 475 -8.45 -2.54 -15.22
N THR A 476 -7.38 -2.95 -14.54
CA THR A 476 -6.09 -3.25 -15.18
C THR A 476 -6.20 -4.44 -16.12
N PHE A 477 -6.86 -5.51 -15.68
CA PHE A 477 -7.11 -6.71 -16.47
C PHE A 477 -7.91 -6.38 -17.73
N THR A 478 -9.00 -5.60 -17.61
CA THR A 478 -9.84 -5.18 -18.75
C THR A 478 -9.02 -4.43 -19.79
N LYS A 479 -8.23 -3.42 -19.36
CA LYS A 479 -7.35 -2.64 -20.25
C LYS A 479 -6.35 -3.54 -20.99
N LYS A 480 -5.58 -4.34 -20.25
CA LYS A 480 -4.53 -5.19 -20.83
C LYS A 480 -5.08 -6.30 -21.72
N TYR A 481 -6.17 -6.94 -21.30
CA TYR A 481 -6.79 -8.04 -22.05
C TYR A 481 -7.37 -7.56 -23.38
N LEU A 482 -8.07 -6.42 -23.39
CA LEU A 482 -8.56 -5.80 -24.64
C LEU A 482 -7.40 -5.34 -25.53
N SER A 483 -6.36 -4.74 -24.97
CA SER A 483 -5.15 -4.35 -25.73
C SER A 483 -4.50 -5.55 -26.42
N SER A 484 -4.42 -6.70 -25.75
CA SER A 484 -3.90 -7.95 -26.33
C SER A 484 -4.74 -8.46 -27.50
N ILE A 485 -6.08 -8.42 -27.40
CA ILE A 485 -6.96 -8.78 -28.52
C ILE A 485 -6.71 -7.86 -29.72
N TYR A 486 -6.71 -6.54 -29.50
CA TYR A 486 -6.49 -5.58 -30.57
C TYR A 486 -5.11 -5.70 -31.22
N LYS A 487 -4.06 -6.00 -30.46
CA LYS A 487 -2.72 -6.30 -31.01
C LYS A 487 -2.76 -7.53 -31.92
N THR A 488 -3.43 -8.60 -31.48
CA THR A 488 -3.58 -9.83 -32.28
C THR A 488 -4.36 -9.60 -33.57
N GLU A 489 -5.32 -8.68 -33.56
CA GLU A 489 -6.10 -8.27 -34.73
C GLU A 489 -5.37 -7.25 -35.63
N GLY A 490 -4.21 -6.74 -35.21
CA GLY A 490 -3.47 -5.68 -35.92
C GLY A 490 -4.04 -4.27 -35.73
N ASN A 491 -5.02 -4.08 -34.83
CA ASN A 491 -5.59 -2.77 -34.50
C ASN A 491 -4.75 -2.05 -33.42
N LEU A 492 -3.56 -1.59 -33.83
CA LEU A 492 -2.61 -0.95 -32.91
C LEU A 492 -3.15 0.33 -32.26
N LEU A 493 -4.05 1.05 -32.94
CA LEU A 493 -4.66 2.27 -32.41
C LEU A 493 -5.54 1.98 -31.18
N MET A 494 -6.43 0.98 -31.27
CA MET A 494 -7.27 0.60 -30.13
C MET A 494 -6.46 -0.12 -29.04
N ALA A 495 -5.40 -0.84 -29.43
CA ALA A 495 -4.48 -1.44 -28.46
C ALA A 495 -3.83 -0.38 -27.56
N GLU A 496 -3.34 0.71 -28.16
CA GLU A 496 -2.78 1.86 -27.46
C GLU A 496 -3.86 2.60 -26.62
N LEU A 497 -5.03 2.85 -27.21
CA LEU A 497 -6.13 3.55 -26.54
C LEU A 497 -6.58 2.83 -25.26
N THR A 498 -6.61 1.50 -25.29
CA THR A 498 -7.05 0.67 -24.15
C THR A 498 -5.95 0.49 -23.10
N TYR A 499 -4.70 0.29 -23.52
CA TYR A 499 -3.56 0.19 -22.62
C TYR A 499 -2.28 0.70 -23.32
N PRO A 500 -1.82 1.92 -22.99
CA PRO A 500 -0.67 2.54 -23.63
C PRO A 500 0.61 1.71 -23.55
N ILE A 501 1.44 1.80 -24.59
CA ILE A 501 2.78 1.21 -24.62
C ILE A 501 3.84 2.27 -24.92
N ASN A 502 5.01 2.10 -24.29
CA ASN A 502 6.16 2.95 -24.59
C ASN A 502 6.53 2.83 -26.08
N GLY A 503 6.89 3.96 -26.70
CA GLY A 503 7.36 4.01 -28.08
C GLY A 503 6.28 4.12 -29.16
N PHE A 504 4.98 3.99 -28.84
CA PHE A 504 3.89 4.13 -29.84
C PHE A 504 3.99 5.44 -30.64
N TYR A 505 4.36 6.53 -29.96
CA TYR A 505 4.45 7.87 -30.54
C TYR A 505 5.69 8.14 -31.39
N LYS A 506 6.67 7.23 -31.42
CA LYS A 506 7.83 7.33 -32.33
C LYS A 506 7.43 7.07 -33.79
N ASN A 507 6.37 6.32 -34.02
CA ASN A 507 5.86 6.06 -35.35
C ASN A 507 4.87 7.17 -35.75
N GLN A 508 5.28 7.99 -36.71
CA GLN A 508 4.48 9.12 -37.19
C GLN A 508 3.05 8.73 -37.57
N LYS A 509 2.86 7.62 -38.29
CA LYS A 509 1.52 7.18 -38.73
C LYS A 509 0.62 6.78 -37.55
N GLN A 510 1.19 6.09 -36.57
CA GLN A 510 0.46 5.68 -35.36
C GLN A 510 0.06 6.91 -34.54
N SER A 511 1.00 7.84 -34.37
CA SER A 511 0.76 9.06 -33.65
C SER A 511 -0.31 9.93 -34.33
N GLU A 512 -0.25 10.11 -35.65
CA GLU A 512 -1.25 10.86 -36.43
C GLU A 512 -2.64 10.21 -36.32
N ALA A 513 -2.72 8.88 -36.33
CA ALA A 513 -3.99 8.17 -36.16
C ALA A 513 -4.62 8.44 -34.78
N MET A 514 -3.82 8.49 -33.71
CA MET A 514 -4.33 8.82 -32.37
C MET A 514 -4.78 10.27 -32.27
N GLU A 515 -4.01 11.21 -32.82
CA GLU A 515 -4.42 12.62 -32.91
C GLU A 515 -5.76 12.77 -33.64
N GLN A 516 -5.91 12.12 -34.80
CA GLN A 516 -7.16 12.13 -35.57
C GLN A 516 -8.33 11.57 -34.77
N LEU A 517 -8.13 10.48 -34.03
CA LEU A 517 -9.16 9.90 -33.17
C LEU A 517 -9.58 10.88 -32.08
N LEU A 518 -8.62 11.47 -31.36
CA LEU A 518 -8.90 12.42 -30.28
C LEU A 518 -9.64 13.67 -30.79
N LEU A 519 -9.24 14.21 -31.94
CA LEU A 519 -9.86 15.36 -32.60
C LEU A 519 -11.24 15.05 -33.24
N SER A 520 -11.52 13.78 -33.55
CA SER A 520 -12.76 13.40 -34.24
C SER A 520 -14.00 13.79 -33.43
N LYS A 521 -14.99 14.41 -34.08
CA LYS A 521 -16.31 14.67 -33.49
C LYS A 521 -17.24 13.46 -33.54
N THR A 522 -16.86 12.43 -34.30
CA THR A 522 -17.63 11.20 -34.48
C THR A 522 -16.80 10.03 -33.97
N LYS A 523 -17.16 9.52 -32.79
CA LYS A 523 -16.58 8.34 -32.16
C LYS A 523 -17.68 7.31 -31.95
N THR A 524 -17.33 6.03 -31.98
CA THR A 524 -18.26 4.99 -31.50
C THR A 524 -18.37 5.07 -29.98
N ALA A 525 -19.47 4.58 -29.40
CA ALA A 525 -19.62 4.53 -27.94
C ALA A 525 -18.46 3.77 -27.26
N TRP A 526 -17.91 2.74 -27.93
CA TRP A 526 -16.76 2.00 -27.43
C TRP A 526 -15.47 2.84 -27.42
N GLN A 527 -15.24 3.62 -28.49
CA GLN A 527 -14.11 4.55 -28.52
C GLN A 527 -14.24 5.67 -27.48
N GLU A 528 -15.46 6.18 -27.24
CA GLU A 528 -15.68 7.23 -26.24
C GLU A 528 -15.26 6.81 -24.83
N VAL A 529 -15.54 5.56 -24.45
CA VAL A 529 -15.11 4.99 -23.17
C VAL A 529 -13.60 5.04 -23.02
N PHE A 530 -12.85 4.54 -24.00
CA PHE A 530 -11.40 4.46 -23.84
C PHE A 530 -10.70 5.80 -24.06
N VAL A 531 -11.27 6.69 -24.88
CA VAL A 531 -10.80 8.08 -24.99
C VAL A 531 -10.96 8.81 -23.65
N GLY A 532 -12.10 8.65 -22.95
CA GLY A 532 -12.32 9.37 -21.71
C GLY A 532 -11.49 8.87 -20.51
N ILE A 533 -10.84 7.71 -20.63
CA ILE A 533 -9.85 7.20 -19.64
C ILE A 533 -8.42 7.12 -20.21
N TYR A 534 -8.19 7.66 -21.41
CA TYR A 534 -6.88 7.70 -22.02
C TYR A 534 -5.99 8.68 -21.22
N PRO A 535 -4.78 8.28 -20.79
CA PRO A 535 -3.99 9.12 -19.91
C PRO A 535 -3.37 10.33 -20.61
N TYR A 536 -3.28 10.32 -21.94
CA TYR A 536 -2.58 11.36 -22.69
C TYR A 536 -3.54 12.32 -23.39
N LYS A 537 -3.21 13.61 -23.31
CA LYS A 537 -3.91 14.70 -24.00
C LYS A 537 -3.21 15.00 -25.32
N LEU A 538 -3.88 15.76 -26.17
CA LEU A 538 -3.27 16.31 -27.40
C LEU A 538 -2.00 17.12 -27.10
N ALA A 539 -1.96 17.85 -25.97
CA ALA A 539 -0.77 18.57 -25.52
C ALA A 539 0.43 17.64 -25.32
N ASP A 540 0.24 16.52 -24.61
CA ASP A 540 1.30 15.55 -24.35
C ASP A 540 1.81 14.92 -25.66
N ILE A 541 0.89 14.66 -26.61
CA ILE A 541 1.21 14.10 -27.93
C ILE A 541 2.08 15.05 -28.75
N TYR A 542 1.67 16.31 -28.91
CA TYR A 542 2.43 17.29 -29.68
C TYR A 542 3.79 17.58 -29.05
N GLU A 543 3.86 17.69 -27.73
CA GLU A 543 5.12 17.87 -27.00
C GLU A 543 6.06 16.68 -27.22
N SER A 544 5.57 15.43 -27.06
CA SER A 544 6.39 14.22 -27.24
C SER A 544 6.97 14.12 -28.66
N ARG A 545 6.18 14.44 -29.70
CA ARG A 545 6.66 14.50 -31.09
C ARG A 545 7.74 15.54 -31.27
N GLY A 546 7.52 16.75 -30.74
CA GLY A 546 8.50 17.82 -30.79
C GLY A 546 9.81 17.44 -30.09
N ILE A 547 9.73 16.74 -28.95
CA ILE A 547 10.89 16.22 -28.24
C ILE A 547 11.63 15.16 -29.09
N TYR A 548 10.93 14.18 -29.67
CA TYR A 548 11.57 13.21 -30.57
C TYR A 548 12.26 13.89 -31.77
N LEU A 549 11.62 14.90 -32.36
CA LEU A 549 12.19 15.69 -33.47
C LEU A 549 13.41 16.50 -33.04
N PHE A 550 13.41 17.06 -31.82
CA PHE A 550 14.59 17.72 -31.26
C PHE A 550 15.79 16.76 -31.21
N TYR A 551 15.64 15.54 -30.69
CA TYR A 551 16.74 14.57 -30.64
C TYR A 551 17.16 14.05 -32.02
N GLN A 552 16.30 14.14 -33.04
CA GLN A 552 16.65 13.91 -34.44
C GLN A 552 17.33 15.11 -35.11
N ASP A 553 17.56 16.21 -34.38
CA ASP A 553 18.10 17.48 -34.88
C ASP A 553 17.22 18.14 -35.95
N LYS A 554 15.90 17.89 -35.90
CA LYS A 554 14.86 18.48 -36.76
C LYS A 554 14.16 19.62 -36.04
N ILE A 555 14.90 20.69 -35.78
CA ILE A 555 14.48 21.77 -34.87
C ILE A 555 13.28 22.56 -35.42
N GLU A 556 13.21 22.77 -36.73
CA GLU A 556 12.10 23.49 -37.34
C GLU A 556 10.79 22.70 -37.22
N GLU A 557 10.82 21.40 -37.49
CA GLU A 557 9.68 20.51 -37.31
C GLU A 557 9.30 20.37 -35.84
N ALA A 558 10.28 20.33 -34.93
CA ALA A 558 10.03 20.32 -33.49
C ALA A 558 9.26 21.59 -33.06
N ILE A 559 9.67 22.77 -33.54
CA ILE A 559 8.96 24.03 -33.28
C ILE A 559 7.52 23.95 -33.80
N ALA A 560 7.31 23.41 -35.00
CA ALA A 560 5.98 23.29 -35.58
C ALA A 560 5.04 22.40 -34.75
N GLU A 561 5.54 21.30 -34.15
CA GLU A 561 4.74 20.48 -33.23
C GLU A 561 4.48 21.22 -31.91
N PHE A 562 5.48 21.88 -31.33
CA PHE A 562 5.28 22.65 -30.10
C PHE A 562 4.27 23.80 -30.28
N GLU A 563 4.19 24.42 -31.45
CA GLU A 563 3.23 25.48 -31.74
C GLU A 563 1.77 24.98 -31.78
N LYS A 564 1.56 23.68 -32.02
CA LYS A 564 0.23 23.05 -31.98
C LYS A 564 -0.28 22.78 -30.57
N ILE A 565 0.59 22.82 -29.54
CA ILE A 565 0.23 22.46 -28.16
C ILE A 565 -0.94 23.36 -27.67
N PRO A 566 -2.11 22.76 -27.36
CA PRO A 566 -3.23 23.49 -26.77
C PRO A 566 -3.01 23.69 -25.27
N THR A 567 -3.59 24.77 -24.72
CA THR A 567 -3.73 24.91 -23.27
C THR A 567 -4.76 23.92 -22.74
N PHE A 568 -4.57 23.41 -21.53
CA PHE A 568 -5.52 22.51 -20.88
C PHE A 568 -5.62 22.76 -19.38
N GLU A 569 -6.67 22.24 -18.76
CA GLU A 569 -6.87 22.32 -17.31
C GLU A 569 -6.36 21.06 -16.60
N ARG A 570 -5.74 21.24 -15.43
CA ARG A 570 -5.29 20.16 -14.55
C ARG A 570 -5.67 20.48 -13.11
N ARG A 571 -6.09 19.47 -12.34
CA ARG A 571 -6.21 19.60 -10.88
C ARG A 571 -4.85 19.41 -10.25
N GLU A 572 -4.44 20.35 -9.43
CA GLU A 572 -3.19 20.30 -8.66
C GLU A 572 -3.47 20.49 -7.19
N TYR A 573 -2.77 19.72 -6.35
CA TYR A 573 -2.88 19.88 -4.90
C TYR A 573 -2.01 21.06 -4.46
N ASN A 574 -2.66 22.09 -3.92
CA ASN A 574 -1.98 23.23 -3.37
C ASN A 574 -1.56 22.93 -1.92
N TRP A 575 -0.26 22.71 -1.72
CA TRP A 575 0.29 22.37 -0.40
C TRP A 575 0.14 23.49 0.65
N GLN A 576 -0.10 24.73 0.23
CA GLN A 576 -0.31 25.87 1.15
C GLN A 576 -1.74 25.93 1.64
N THR A 577 -2.72 25.75 0.74
CA THR A 577 -4.15 25.77 1.07
C THR A 577 -4.68 24.41 1.51
N LYS A 578 -3.94 23.33 1.22
CA LYS A 578 -4.33 21.93 1.41
C LYS A 578 -5.59 21.53 0.64
N GLU A 579 -5.81 22.17 -0.51
CA GLU A 579 -6.95 21.95 -1.38
C GLU A 579 -6.49 21.65 -2.80
N TYR A 580 -7.35 20.98 -3.58
CA TYR A 580 -7.12 20.78 -5.00
C TYR A 580 -7.70 21.95 -5.80
N GLU A 581 -6.86 22.59 -6.59
CA GLU A 581 -7.22 23.73 -7.44
C GLU A 581 -7.09 23.35 -8.92
N THR A 582 -7.97 23.88 -9.76
CA THR A 582 -7.85 23.72 -11.22
C THR A 582 -6.93 24.82 -11.75
N VAL A 583 -5.85 24.44 -12.41
CA VAL A 583 -4.90 25.37 -13.04
C VAL A 583 -4.90 25.19 -14.56
N THR A 584 -4.71 26.30 -15.27
CA THR A 584 -4.47 26.29 -16.71
C THR A 584 -2.99 26.04 -16.98
N VAL A 585 -2.70 24.99 -17.75
CA VAL A 585 -1.36 24.57 -18.13
C VAL A 585 -1.12 24.91 -19.61
N ASP A 586 0.03 25.50 -19.91
CA ASP A 586 0.55 25.70 -21.26
C ASP A 586 2.02 25.29 -21.31
N TYR A 587 2.31 24.09 -21.83
CA TYR A 587 3.68 23.58 -21.94
C TYR A 587 4.59 24.50 -22.76
N LYS A 588 4.05 25.27 -23.73
CA LYS A 588 4.86 26.22 -24.52
C LYS A 588 5.54 27.28 -23.68
N THR A 589 4.95 27.61 -22.53
CA THR A 589 5.42 28.63 -21.59
C THR A 589 6.16 28.06 -20.39
N GLN A 590 6.23 26.72 -20.27
CA GLN A 590 6.90 26.07 -19.15
C GLN A 590 8.40 26.35 -19.18
N GLU A 591 8.88 27.06 -18.16
CA GLU A 591 10.28 27.45 -18.02
C GLU A 591 11.15 26.24 -17.65
N LEU A 592 12.31 26.14 -18.31
CA LEU A 592 13.37 25.23 -17.90
C LEU A 592 14.00 25.73 -16.61
N TYR A 593 14.36 24.79 -15.71
CA TYR A 593 14.89 25.17 -14.40
C TYR A 593 16.29 25.79 -14.47
N GLY A 594 17.08 25.48 -15.51
CA GLY A 594 18.39 26.07 -15.75
C GLY A 594 18.51 26.62 -17.17
N ASN A 595 19.51 27.47 -17.41
CA ASN A 595 19.80 27.93 -18.78
C ASN A 595 20.45 26.78 -19.57
N PRO A 596 19.77 26.26 -20.61
CA PRO A 596 20.22 25.07 -21.33
C PRO A 596 21.44 25.32 -22.23
N PHE A 597 21.85 26.57 -22.43
CA PHE A 597 23.01 26.92 -23.25
C PHE A 597 24.31 27.04 -22.45
N ASN A 598 24.27 26.84 -21.13
CA ASN A 598 25.43 26.90 -20.27
C ASN A 598 26.27 25.61 -20.36
N GLY A 599 27.54 25.74 -20.78
CA GLY A 599 28.53 24.66 -20.71
C GLY A 599 29.48 24.87 -19.53
N LYS A 600 29.04 24.57 -18.30
CA LYS A 600 29.90 24.67 -17.10
C LYS A 600 30.88 23.51 -17.01
N ILE A 601 31.99 23.72 -16.29
CA ILE A 601 33.01 22.70 -16.06
C ILE A 601 32.44 21.62 -15.14
N LYS A 602 31.94 22.02 -13.96
CA LYS A 602 31.22 21.12 -13.05
C LYS A 602 29.76 20.95 -13.46
N ASP A 603 29.35 19.70 -13.65
CA ASP A 603 27.93 19.35 -13.77
C ASP A 603 27.29 19.39 -12.37
N CYS A 604 26.32 20.28 -12.16
CA CYS A 604 25.54 20.35 -10.93
C CYS A 604 24.13 20.89 -11.20
N ASN A 605 23.17 19.99 -11.35
CA ASN A 605 21.78 20.34 -11.68
C ASN A 605 21.18 21.32 -10.67
N ASP A 606 21.26 21.00 -9.37
CA ASP A 606 20.69 21.86 -8.33
C ASP A 606 21.39 23.21 -8.23
N CYS A 607 22.71 23.26 -8.48
CA CYS A 607 23.46 24.51 -8.49
C CYS A 607 23.01 25.40 -9.66
N ASP A 608 22.78 24.78 -10.83
CA ASP A 608 22.36 25.46 -12.05
C ASP A 608 20.93 25.97 -11.96
N HIS A 609 20.04 25.20 -11.33
CA HIS A 609 18.65 25.61 -11.09
C HIS A 609 18.56 26.79 -10.11
N LYS A 610 19.44 26.82 -9.11
CA LYS A 610 19.54 27.90 -8.12
C LYS A 610 20.28 29.13 -8.65
N ALA A 611 21.08 28.98 -9.71
CA ALA A 611 21.87 30.08 -10.23
C ALA A 611 20.96 31.19 -10.78
N LYS A 612 21.38 32.45 -10.61
CA LYS A 612 20.67 33.58 -11.21
C LYS A 612 20.71 33.45 -12.73
N GLN A 613 19.55 33.38 -13.36
CA GLN A 613 19.41 33.30 -14.81
C GLN A 613 19.06 34.70 -15.36
N SER A 614 19.88 35.21 -16.28
CA SER A 614 19.62 36.49 -16.97
C SER A 614 18.51 36.37 -18.00
N VAL A 615 18.37 35.19 -18.61
CA VAL A 615 17.31 34.82 -19.52
C VAL A 615 16.76 33.49 -19.05
N LYS A 616 15.43 33.40 -18.94
CA LYS A 616 14.72 32.15 -18.73
C LYS A 616 14.16 31.67 -20.05
N TYR A 617 14.37 30.40 -20.34
CA TYR A 617 13.86 29.79 -21.56
C TYR A 617 12.68 28.90 -21.22
N SER A 618 11.58 29.04 -21.96
CA SER A 618 10.58 27.99 -22.04
C SER A 618 11.04 26.92 -23.02
N GLN A 619 10.40 25.76 -23.05
CA GLN A 619 10.72 24.72 -24.04
C GLN A 619 10.63 25.26 -25.48
N LEU A 620 9.60 26.06 -25.81
CA LEU A 620 9.45 26.65 -27.15
C LEU A 620 10.49 27.74 -27.43
N SER A 621 10.79 28.64 -26.48
CA SER A 621 11.80 29.68 -26.71
C SER A 621 13.22 29.10 -26.76
N PHE A 622 13.46 27.98 -26.07
CA PHE A 622 14.67 27.18 -26.19
C PHE A 622 14.85 26.64 -27.61
N LEU A 623 13.84 25.97 -28.18
CA LEU A 623 13.89 25.46 -29.56
C LEU A 623 14.10 26.58 -30.58
N LYS A 624 13.35 27.69 -30.46
CA LYS A 624 13.52 28.86 -31.34
C LYS A 624 14.94 29.45 -31.27
N LYS A 625 15.55 29.45 -30.08
CA LYS A 625 16.92 29.92 -29.92
C LYS A 625 17.94 28.99 -30.56
N ILE A 626 17.72 27.66 -30.52
CA ILE A 626 18.56 26.70 -31.26
C ILE A 626 18.47 26.96 -32.76
N LYS A 627 17.26 27.12 -33.30
CA LYS A 627 17.05 27.43 -34.73
C LYS A 627 17.85 28.68 -35.15
N GLU A 628 17.74 29.77 -34.39
CA GLU A 628 18.50 31.01 -34.64
C GLU A 628 20.02 30.75 -34.70
N MET A 629 20.55 29.89 -33.82
CA MET A 629 21.98 29.56 -33.80
C MET A 629 22.39 28.63 -34.93
N GLN A 630 21.53 27.69 -35.33
CA GLN A 630 21.75 26.84 -36.51
C GLN A 630 21.79 27.68 -37.80
N GLU A 631 20.86 28.63 -37.96
CA GLU A 631 20.85 29.56 -39.10
C GLU A 631 22.12 30.41 -39.15
N LYS A 632 22.63 30.88 -38.00
CA LYS A 632 23.91 31.60 -37.92
C LYS A 632 25.10 30.73 -38.29
N ILE A 633 25.13 29.48 -37.84
CA ILE A 633 26.16 28.50 -38.23
C ILE A 633 26.16 28.31 -39.75
N GLU A 634 24.99 28.13 -40.35
CA GLU A 634 24.84 27.96 -41.81
C GLU A 634 25.26 29.21 -42.58
N ALA A 635 24.97 30.40 -42.05
CA ALA A 635 25.41 31.68 -42.61
C ALA A 635 26.91 31.98 -42.40
N GLY A 636 27.63 31.16 -41.62
CA GLY A 636 29.03 31.38 -41.29
C GLY A 636 29.26 32.46 -40.22
N ASP A 637 28.22 32.90 -39.52
CA ASP A 637 28.28 33.93 -38.47
C ASP A 637 28.65 33.30 -37.12
N ASP A 638 29.81 33.69 -36.58
CA ASP A 638 30.35 33.23 -35.29
C ASP A 638 30.15 31.72 -35.04
N VAL A 639 30.60 30.92 -36.02
CA VAL A 639 30.35 29.46 -36.06
C VAL A 639 30.84 28.78 -34.78
N TYR A 640 31.97 29.22 -34.22
CA TYR A 640 32.51 28.66 -32.98
C TYR A 640 31.52 28.78 -31.81
N ASN A 641 31.05 30.00 -31.51
CA ASN A 641 30.19 30.21 -30.35
C ASN A 641 28.80 29.62 -30.58
N ASN A 642 28.23 29.79 -31.77
CA ASN A 642 26.90 29.23 -32.06
C ASN A 642 26.92 27.70 -32.02
N ALA A 643 27.93 27.04 -32.59
CA ALA A 643 28.05 25.58 -32.51
C ALA A 643 28.28 25.09 -31.08
N LEU A 644 29.08 25.80 -30.28
CA LEU A 644 29.26 25.49 -28.87
C LEU A 644 27.94 25.59 -28.09
N LEU A 645 27.16 26.65 -28.33
CA LEU A 645 25.87 26.85 -27.65
C LEU A 645 24.85 25.77 -28.05
N VAL A 646 24.77 25.39 -29.33
CA VAL A 646 23.91 24.29 -29.77
C VAL A 646 24.38 22.95 -29.18
N GLY A 647 25.69 22.72 -29.10
CA GLY A 647 26.24 21.53 -28.41
C GLY A 647 25.87 21.50 -26.93
N ASN A 648 25.94 22.64 -26.22
CA ASN A 648 25.50 22.75 -24.83
C ASN A 648 24.00 22.49 -24.70
N ALA A 649 23.19 22.94 -25.65
CA ALA A 649 21.74 22.72 -25.67
C ALA A 649 21.40 21.22 -25.66
N PHE A 650 22.00 20.45 -26.57
CA PHE A 650 21.85 19.00 -26.61
C PHE A 650 22.42 18.31 -25.37
N TYR A 651 23.57 18.77 -24.86
CA TYR A 651 24.16 18.23 -23.64
C TYR A 651 23.23 18.44 -22.44
N ASN A 652 22.69 19.64 -22.28
CA ASN A 652 21.85 19.98 -21.13
C ASN A 652 20.46 19.37 -21.20
N ALA A 653 19.95 19.09 -22.41
CA ALA A 653 18.72 18.34 -22.59
C ALA A 653 18.90 16.83 -22.34
N SER A 654 20.13 16.29 -22.34
CA SER A 654 20.38 14.87 -22.03
C SER A 654 20.18 14.51 -20.56
N TYR A 655 20.25 13.21 -20.24
CA TYR A 655 20.25 12.69 -18.87
C TYR A 655 21.32 13.33 -17.96
N PHE A 656 22.46 13.75 -18.53
CA PHE A 656 23.58 14.31 -17.78
C PHE A 656 23.45 15.82 -17.55
N GLY A 657 22.45 16.44 -18.15
CA GLY A 657 22.30 17.87 -18.29
C GLY A 657 21.44 18.52 -17.21
N ASN A 658 21.43 19.86 -17.23
CA ASN A 658 20.64 20.66 -16.28
C ASN A 658 19.20 20.96 -16.75
N ALA A 659 18.84 20.62 -17.99
CA ALA A 659 17.55 20.91 -18.62
C ALA A 659 16.72 19.63 -18.85
N ARG A 660 16.85 18.63 -17.97
CA ARG A 660 16.07 17.37 -18.04
C ARG A 660 14.56 17.57 -18.09
N SER A 661 14.07 18.65 -17.47
CA SER A 661 12.67 19.05 -17.55
C SER A 661 12.17 19.29 -18.98
N PHE A 662 13.06 19.41 -19.97
CA PHE A 662 12.70 19.48 -21.38
C PHE A 662 12.02 18.20 -21.88
N TYR A 663 12.44 17.01 -21.42
CA TYR A 663 11.88 15.73 -21.87
C TYR A 663 10.92 15.09 -20.86
N TYR A 664 10.60 15.79 -19.77
CA TYR A 664 9.64 15.36 -18.75
C TYR A 664 8.21 15.50 -19.28
N ASN A 665 7.73 14.45 -19.92
CA ASN A 665 6.44 14.37 -20.59
C ASN A 665 5.77 13.01 -20.29
N ASP A 666 4.44 13.00 -20.16
CA ASP A 666 3.69 11.83 -19.70
C ASP A 666 3.81 10.61 -20.64
N ILE A 667 4.05 10.82 -21.94
CA ILE A 667 4.26 9.78 -22.94
C ILE A 667 5.69 9.24 -22.90
N ILE A 668 6.68 10.12 -22.74
CA ILE A 668 8.10 9.72 -22.62
C ILE A 668 8.32 8.98 -21.31
N SER A 669 7.71 9.47 -20.22
CA SER A 669 7.67 8.85 -18.90
C SER A 669 9.04 8.66 -18.21
N GLU A 670 10.03 9.48 -18.56
CA GLU A 670 11.41 9.37 -18.04
C GLU A 670 11.71 10.47 -17.01
N TYR A 671 11.35 10.23 -15.73
CA TYR A 671 11.56 11.20 -14.63
C TYR A 671 12.62 10.75 -13.60
N GLY A 672 13.08 9.51 -13.70
CA GLY A 672 13.91 8.83 -12.70
C GLY A 672 15.43 8.94 -12.91
N ASN A 673 16.16 8.15 -12.11
CA ASN A 673 17.62 8.00 -12.19
C ASN A 673 18.07 6.86 -13.12
N SER A 674 17.13 6.23 -13.81
CA SER A 674 17.34 5.23 -14.86
C SER A 674 16.48 5.65 -16.04
N ILE A 675 16.92 5.28 -17.25
CA ILE A 675 16.17 5.47 -18.48
C ILE A 675 15.78 4.11 -19.03
N SER A 676 14.55 3.96 -19.52
CA SER A 676 14.11 2.70 -20.14
C SER A 676 14.91 2.38 -21.41
N ASN A 677 15.01 1.09 -21.76
CA ASN A 677 15.62 0.62 -23.01
C ASN A 677 15.03 1.31 -24.25
N GLU A 678 13.77 1.76 -24.19
CA GLU A 678 13.11 2.47 -25.28
C GLU A 678 13.75 3.85 -25.53
N HIS A 679 14.16 4.57 -24.48
CA HIS A 679 14.66 5.96 -24.59
C HIS A 679 16.16 6.12 -24.30
N GLU A 680 16.87 5.03 -23.97
CA GLU A 680 18.27 5.10 -23.56
C GLU A 680 19.18 5.74 -24.63
N GLN A 681 19.00 5.41 -25.91
CA GLN A 681 19.82 5.98 -26.99
C GLN A 681 19.58 7.49 -27.16
N MET A 682 18.34 7.92 -26.94
CA MET A 682 17.93 9.30 -27.06
C MET A 682 18.45 10.15 -25.89
N LEU A 683 18.34 9.66 -24.66
CA LEU A 683 18.61 10.45 -23.45
C LEU A 683 20.03 10.28 -22.91
N TYR A 684 20.68 9.14 -23.12
CA TYR A 684 22.10 8.96 -22.81
C TYR A 684 23.02 9.27 -23.99
N GLY A 685 22.51 9.22 -25.23
CA GLY A 685 23.31 9.40 -26.43
C GLY A 685 23.88 10.80 -26.56
N MET A 686 25.15 10.89 -26.98
CA MET A 686 25.88 12.15 -27.15
C MET A 686 26.12 12.53 -28.62
N GLU A 687 25.46 11.89 -29.58
CA GLU A 687 25.77 12.05 -31.02
C GLU A 687 25.60 13.50 -31.52
N ASN A 688 24.50 14.17 -31.18
CA ASN A 688 24.31 15.59 -31.53
C ASN A 688 25.32 16.49 -30.78
N VAL A 689 25.67 16.15 -29.54
CA VAL A 689 26.70 16.88 -28.78
C VAL A 689 28.06 16.77 -29.48
N LYS A 690 28.45 15.56 -29.92
CA LYS A 690 29.67 15.32 -30.69
C LYS A 690 29.67 16.09 -32.01
N LYS A 691 28.55 16.09 -32.74
CA LYS A 691 28.38 16.83 -33.99
C LYS A 691 28.70 18.32 -33.79
N TYR A 692 28.05 18.97 -32.83
CA TYR A 692 28.16 20.41 -32.62
C TYR A 692 29.44 20.83 -31.90
N TYR A 693 29.92 20.05 -30.93
CA TYR A 693 31.25 20.29 -30.34
C TYR A 693 32.37 20.07 -31.34
N GLY A 694 32.27 19.05 -32.20
CA GLY A 694 33.24 18.85 -33.29
C GLY A 694 33.25 20.02 -34.28
N LEU A 695 32.09 20.59 -34.57
CA LEU A 695 31.98 21.79 -35.39
C LEU A 695 32.61 23.02 -34.70
N ALA A 696 32.31 23.24 -33.42
CA ALA A 696 32.94 24.31 -32.65
C ALA A 696 34.46 24.14 -32.61
N GLN A 697 34.97 22.93 -32.35
CA GLN A 697 36.40 22.64 -32.31
C GLN A 697 37.11 22.96 -33.64
N LYS A 698 36.48 22.64 -34.78
CA LYS A 698 37.03 22.97 -36.11
C LYS A 698 37.15 24.48 -36.35
N HIS A 699 36.28 25.27 -35.73
CA HIS A 699 36.24 26.73 -35.88
C HIS A 699 36.89 27.48 -34.69
N ALA A 700 37.49 26.78 -33.74
CA ALA A 700 38.22 27.38 -32.63
C ALA A 700 39.53 28.01 -33.12
N VAL A 701 39.69 29.32 -32.92
CA VAL A 701 40.81 30.09 -33.51
C VAL A 701 42.00 30.22 -32.58
N ASP A 702 41.77 30.34 -31.27
CA ASP A 702 42.81 30.54 -30.27
C ASP A 702 42.98 29.32 -29.34
N LYS A 703 44.04 29.37 -28.52
CA LYS A 703 44.33 28.28 -27.57
C LYS A 703 43.27 28.17 -26.46
N GLU A 704 42.65 29.27 -26.03
CA GLU A 704 41.60 29.24 -24.99
C GLU A 704 40.38 28.47 -25.48
N GLN A 705 39.89 28.80 -26.67
CA GLN A 705 38.79 28.11 -27.33
C GLN A 705 39.09 26.63 -27.56
N LYS A 706 40.29 26.30 -28.08
CA LYS A 706 40.71 24.92 -28.29
C LYS A 706 40.82 24.13 -26.98
N SER A 707 41.30 24.77 -25.91
CA SER A 707 41.37 24.16 -24.58
C SER A 707 39.99 23.89 -23.99
N LYS A 708 39.03 24.81 -24.19
CA LYS A 708 37.64 24.61 -23.83
C LYS A 708 37.03 23.42 -24.56
N MET A 709 37.25 23.32 -25.86
CA MET A 709 36.72 22.21 -26.65
C MET A 709 37.36 20.87 -26.27
N ALA A 710 38.66 20.83 -25.94
CA ALA A 710 39.32 19.63 -25.42
C ALA A 710 38.65 19.12 -24.13
N TYR A 711 38.29 20.01 -23.21
CA TYR A 711 37.55 19.61 -22.00
C TYR A 711 36.12 19.15 -22.31
N MET A 712 35.39 19.86 -23.17
CA MET A 712 34.03 19.49 -23.55
C MET A 712 33.98 18.11 -24.23
N GLN A 713 34.99 17.78 -25.05
CA GLN A 713 35.19 16.45 -25.61
C GLN A 713 35.36 15.39 -24.49
N ALA A 714 36.16 15.68 -23.47
CA ALA A 714 36.37 14.77 -22.34
C ALA A 714 35.07 14.50 -21.57
N LYS A 715 34.17 15.48 -21.44
CA LYS A 715 32.84 15.27 -20.83
C LYS A 715 31.99 14.31 -21.66
N VAL A 716 32.04 14.41 -22.98
CA VAL A 716 31.32 13.51 -23.88
C VAL A 716 31.88 12.08 -23.78
N GLU A 717 33.20 11.91 -23.84
CA GLU A 717 33.84 10.60 -23.68
C GLU A 717 33.51 9.94 -22.34
N ARG A 718 33.48 10.74 -21.28
CA ARG A 718 33.05 10.32 -19.94
C ARG A 718 31.61 9.81 -19.98
N ASN A 719 30.68 10.59 -20.53
CA ASN A 719 29.26 10.24 -20.56
C ASN A 719 28.99 8.99 -21.40
N ASP A 720 29.60 8.87 -22.59
CA ASP A 720 29.52 7.67 -23.42
C ASP A 720 29.99 6.43 -22.66
N PHE A 721 31.11 6.54 -21.96
CA PHE A 721 31.62 5.44 -21.14
C PHE A 721 30.62 5.03 -20.06
N TYR A 722 30.06 5.99 -19.31
CA TYR A 722 29.10 5.66 -18.26
C TYR A 722 27.82 5.04 -18.82
N ALA A 723 27.28 5.61 -19.90
CA ALA A 723 26.09 5.12 -20.57
C ALA A 723 26.29 3.67 -21.04
N THR A 724 27.36 3.40 -21.80
CA THR A 724 27.59 2.09 -22.42
C THR A 724 28.12 1.03 -21.46
N THR A 725 28.83 1.42 -20.40
CA THR A 725 29.45 0.46 -19.47
C THR A 725 28.53 0.13 -18.30
N TYR A 726 27.71 1.09 -17.85
CA TYR A 726 26.97 0.95 -16.61
C TYR A 726 25.47 1.17 -16.73
N PHE A 727 25.00 2.13 -17.52
CA PHE A 727 23.57 2.46 -17.53
C PHE A 727 22.78 1.56 -18.49
N MET A 728 23.12 1.54 -19.78
CA MET A 728 22.41 0.74 -20.78
C MET A 728 22.46 -0.78 -20.52
N PRO A 729 23.57 -1.38 -20.02
CA PRO A 729 23.59 -2.82 -19.77
C PRO A 729 22.84 -3.28 -18.51
N ASN A 730 22.41 -2.37 -17.64
CA ASN A 730 21.83 -2.72 -16.34
C ASN A 730 20.49 -2.00 -16.12
N ASP A 731 19.43 -2.75 -15.83
CA ASP A 731 18.10 -2.18 -15.54
C ASP A 731 18.13 -1.20 -14.35
N TYR A 732 19.09 -1.38 -13.42
CA TYR A 732 19.33 -0.45 -12.33
C TYR A 732 20.82 -0.42 -11.95
N PHE A 733 21.45 0.75 -12.04
CA PHE A 733 22.85 0.92 -11.63
C PHE A 733 22.96 1.57 -10.25
N TYR A 734 23.42 0.79 -9.27
CA TYR A 734 23.92 1.32 -8.01
C TYR A 734 25.46 1.29 -7.99
N PRO A 735 26.13 2.40 -7.65
CA PRO A 735 27.59 2.46 -7.62
C PRO A 735 28.17 1.79 -6.36
N TYR A 736 27.88 0.51 -6.12
CA TYR A 736 28.49 -0.31 -5.07
C TYR A 736 29.53 -1.26 -5.68
N GLY A 737 30.79 -1.19 -5.23
CA GLY A 737 31.89 -2.07 -5.68
C GLY A 737 32.98 -1.37 -6.52
N ASP A 738 33.77 -2.16 -7.25
CA ASP A 738 34.93 -1.73 -8.06
C ASP A 738 34.52 -1.08 -9.39
N PHE A 739 33.70 -0.03 -9.34
CA PHE A 739 33.36 0.74 -10.54
C PHE A 739 34.50 1.70 -10.92
N VAL A 740 34.79 1.76 -12.22
CA VAL A 740 35.75 2.72 -12.76
C VAL A 740 35.09 4.10 -12.76
N SER A 741 35.41 4.89 -11.74
CA SER A 741 34.95 6.28 -11.56
C SER A 741 35.66 7.28 -12.48
N PHE A 742 36.71 6.88 -13.19
CA PHE A 742 37.53 7.79 -13.99
C PHE A 742 38.45 7.05 -14.97
N LYS A 743 38.68 7.63 -16.16
CA LYS A 743 39.71 7.21 -17.12
C LYS A 743 40.48 8.42 -17.68
N LYS A 744 41.62 8.14 -18.30
CA LYS A 744 42.41 9.13 -19.06
C LYS A 744 41.72 9.46 -20.40
N TRP A 745 40.64 10.25 -20.34
CA TRP A 745 39.92 10.73 -21.52
C TRP A 745 40.87 11.43 -22.48
N LYS A 746 40.73 11.21 -23.79
CA LYS A 746 41.56 11.84 -24.82
C LYS A 746 41.48 13.36 -24.70
N GLY A 747 40.29 13.93 -24.47
CA GLY A 747 40.15 15.36 -24.22
C GLY A 747 40.97 15.87 -23.01
N PHE A 748 41.15 15.06 -21.95
CA PHE A 748 42.04 15.40 -20.83
C PHE A 748 43.53 15.33 -21.22
N VAL A 749 43.90 14.34 -22.03
CA VAL A 749 45.27 14.23 -22.58
C VAL A 749 45.57 15.48 -23.42
N ASP A 750 44.69 15.80 -24.36
CA ASP A 750 44.85 16.96 -25.25
C ASP A 750 44.91 18.28 -24.45
N LEU A 751 44.10 18.41 -23.39
CA LEU A 751 44.10 19.55 -22.46
C LEU A 751 45.45 19.71 -21.74
N LYS A 752 46.04 18.61 -21.26
CA LYS A 752 47.34 18.59 -20.58
C LYS A 752 48.51 18.87 -21.51
N GLU A 753 48.55 18.21 -22.67
CA GLU A 753 49.71 18.24 -23.55
C GLU A 753 49.82 19.53 -24.36
N ASN A 754 48.68 20.12 -24.73
CA ASN A 754 48.66 21.22 -25.72
C ASN A 754 48.22 22.57 -25.15
N TYR A 755 47.59 22.59 -23.98
CA TYR A 755 46.87 23.78 -23.49
C TYR A 755 47.10 24.09 -22.00
N SER A 756 48.19 23.61 -21.39
CA SER A 756 48.50 23.90 -19.98
C SER A 756 48.75 25.38 -19.68
N ASP A 757 49.03 26.18 -20.71
CA ASP A 757 49.26 27.62 -20.65
C ASP A 757 47.97 28.47 -20.68
N THR A 758 46.80 27.86 -20.87
CA THR A 758 45.52 28.58 -20.97
C THR A 758 44.90 28.85 -19.61
N ARG A 759 44.11 29.92 -19.51
CA ARG A 759 43.28 30.21 -18.33
C ARG A 759 42.24 29.12 -18.13
N TYR A 760 41.59 28.66 -19.20
CA TYR A 760 40.57 27.63 -19.08
C TYR A 760 41.13 26.32 -18.51
N TYR A 761 42.38 25.95 -18.81
CA TYR A 761 43.05 24.81 -18.17
C TYR A 761 43.13 24.96 -16.64
N GLN A 762 43.47 26.17 -16.16
CA GLN A 762 43.51 26.47 -14.72
C GLN A 762 42.11 26.42 -14.08
N ASP A 763 41.09 26.92 -14.78
CA ASP A 763 39.70 26.83 -14.33
C ASP A 763 39.25 25.36 -14.21
N VAL A 764 39.67 24.49 -15.14
CA VAL A 764 39.39 23.05 -15.08
C VAL A 764 40.09 22.39 -13.87
N ILE A 765 41.33 22.76 -13.55
CA ILE A 765 42.01 22.29 -12.33
C ILE A 765 41.25 22.72 -11.07
N ALA A 766 40.73 23.95 -11.05
CA ALA A 766 39.99 24.47 -9.90
C ALA A 766 38.67 23.70 -9.66
N GLU A 767 37.96 23.33 -10.72
CA GLU A 767 36.59 22.81 -10.62
C GLU A 767 36.44 21.30 -10.85
N CYS A 768 37.38 20.62 -11.54
CA CYS A 768 37.24 19.22 -11.94
C CYS A 768 38.19 18.28 -11.18
N GLY A 769 37.67 17.59 -10.17
CA GLY A 769 38.43 16.60 -9.39
C GLY A 769 38.99 15.44 -10.22
N TYR A 770 38.28 14.98 -11.25
CA TYR A 770 38.78 13.92 -12.15
C TYR A 770 39.99 14.36 -12.97
N PHE A 771 40.04 15.63 -13.37
CA PHE A 771 41.21 16.16 -14.07
C PHE A 771 42.39 16.33 -13.12
N ARG A 772 42.18 16.83 -11.90
CA ARG A 772 43.24 16.87 -10.87
C ARG A 772 43.84 15.49 -10.57
N LYS A 773 42.98 14.48 -10.44
CA LYS A 773 43.41 13.08 -10.24
C LYS A 773 44.22 12.56 -11.43
N TYR A 774 43.82 12.88 -12.67
CA TYR A 774 44.61 12.57 -13.86
C TYR A 774 46.00 13.21 -13.84
N LEU A 775 46.11 14.45 -13.35
CA LEU A 775 47.37 15.18 -13.23
C LEU A 775 48.24 14.71 -12.05
N GLY A 776 47.70 13.92 -11.12
CA GLY A 776 48.39 13.50 -9.89
C GLY A 776 48.48 14.60 -8.84
N ILE A 777 47.53 15.53 -8.82
CA ILE A 777 47.48 16.68 -7.90
C ILE A 777 46.63 16.37 -6.65
N GLU A 778 45.76 15.35 -6.72
CA GLU A 778 44.85 14.90 -5.65
C GLU A 778 44.63 13.39 -5.69
#